data_AF-A0A4P9X346-F1
#
_entry.id   AF-A0A4P9X346-F1
#
_cell.length_a   1.000
_cell.length_b   1.000
_cell.length_c   1.000
_cell.angle_alpha   90.00
_cell.angle_beta   90.00
_cell.angle_gamma   90.00
#
_symmetry.space_group_name_H-M   'P 1'
#
loop_
_entity.id
_entity.type
_entity.pdbx_description
1 polymer ?
#
loop_
_entity_poly.entity_id
_entity_poly.type
_entity_poly.pdbx_seq_one_letter_code
_entity_poly.pdbx_strand_id
1 'polypeptide(L)'
;MRPSGAAAPVRCINALTVSSWNPPPPHRVLQGDLLYLRLVTLEDRTYEITCCVDGFFVNNSKAHTFDPSMRSGKSAPKIQRTLIALLESLSDGFTAKFALLQQQLSRRHPHEYVLTQHFAYPWVTAEPDHVADAGRLLDAYLQTSETSETFGLHDWNDEIQAARELPRASPHERVARDQALHRVHSDFIAASVAGATAIAQGSLAPINPDDPPEQQLFLHNNIFYSQGADAEQTGAYGGARAAHVIAGKDVQGAATLTQMDLPDLFLPGTALIDVKGMRLVAQTIVPGILRAKADEPNITAGSVDNGQTILDDAWFADKFGEVAKKLNLQPHVVTDGEGAEHTVHLSLDTKGINGTDGRKYILDLSRMTPVDITWLDAHPRYPHAMALLRPEALEHFFHHQMQAQVLAKIRAGRAEAGRPPAEVDAATLSDIDELAPEVIQELSEMDASDHRLSLDAFTHVKPQNPADQDAVRAVSRFVGDELLPRAAREMAELSGASLPADGAALTRWMHRQGLNMRYLGPLATTLRGLDMEDPSSSAQYAIALCELEMVARVLKRVIRGCMQAVPFARLAACVAHMLSCVFTPLADRDATDTETEITPPSDLSDYSAYTPASLWHIVRTDITLNFDYEADFTATFSPATLSTPVLLRRLCLQLGLQLRARAYTPAAGEPLFTAQDLLHHYPVIKQVEPTSRLAEEAVENGRRAVYQNAAMPNTRRAARRAMGIDLLQEGYQISEQVLGPIHPATGRLAGHMATVMFGEQEAREALAWQLRAVLACERTLGVDHTDTLQECFNLAYFLFQSEQAAEAEAVMRHTLVHWKRLTTLKPGLAHPDSIAVATNLGAMAQTRGDKATALRHFRQTLALAQAARPHAQGFSSAAAFE
;
A
#
# COMPACT_ATOMS: atom_id res chain seq x y z
N MET A 1 5.04 -20.87 -4.58
CA MET A 1 5.57 -22.20 -4.15
C MET A 1 6.58 -22.75 -5.16
N ARG A 2 7.87 -22.85 -4.84
CA ARG A 2 8.80 -23.66 -5.67
C ARG A 2 8.93 -25.06 -5.07
N PRO A 3 8.69 -26.14 -5.83
CA PRO A 3 8.97 -27.49 -5.34
C PRO A 3 10.47 -27.62 -5.03
N SER A 4 10.79 -28.24 -3.89
CA SER A 4 12.14 -28.68 -3.57
C SER A 4 12.65 -29.57 -4.71
N GLY A 5 13.62 -29.08 -5.48
CA GLY A 5 14.10 -29.71 -6.71
C GLY A 5 13.93 -28.88 -7.99
N ALA A 6 13.71 -27.56 -7.89
CA ALA A 6 13.77 -26.67 -9.05
C ALA A 6 15.06 -26.89 -9.85
N ALA A 7 14.92 -27.40 -11.08
CA ALA A 7 16.03 -27.58 -12.01
C ALA A 7 16.82 -26.27 -12.12
N ALA A 8 18.15 -26.37 -12.15
CA ALA A 8 19.02 -25.21 -12.32
C ALA A 8 18.57 -24.37 -13.54
N PRO A 9 18.60 -23.04 -13.44
CA PRO A 9 18.17 -22.17 -14.54
C PRO A 9 18.94 -22.53 -15.82
N VAL A 10 18.20 -22.64 -16.92
CA VAL A 10 18.76 -23.03 -18.22
C VAL A 10 19.55 -21.87 -18.79
N ARG A 11 20.86 -21.87 -18.53
CA ARG A 11 21.78 -20.88 -19.09
C ARG A 11 21.94 -21.12 -20.59
N CYS A 12 21.58 -20.12 -21.40
CA CYS A 12 21.67 -20.17 -22.86
C CYS A 12 22.93 -19.49 -23.41
N ILE A 13 23.48 -18.52 -22.68
CA ILE A 13 24.73 -17.79 -23.02
C ILE A 13 25.57 -17.54 -21.77
N ASN A 14 26.87 -17.27 -21.94
CA ASN A 14 27.74 -16.92 -20.83
C ASN A 14 27.63 -15.44 -20.47
N ALA A 15 27.66 -14.54 -21.45
CA ALA A 15 27.45 -13.10 -21.24
C ALA A 15 26.99 -12.41 -22.53
N LEU A 16 26.18 -11.35 -22.41
CA LEU A 16 25.87 -10.41 -23.48
C LEU A 16 25.93 -9.00 -22.89
N THR A 17 26.76 -8.14 -23.46
CA THR A 17 27.10 -6.81 -22.90
C THR A 17 27.17 -5.78 -24.00
N VAL A 18 27.07 -4.50 -23.67
CA VAL A 18 27.44 -3.43 -24.61
C VAL A 18 28.95 -3.42 -24.77
N SER A 19 29.40 -3.37 -26.01
CA SER A 19 30.82 -3.35 -26.34
C SER A 19 31.46 -2.04 -25.86
N SER A 20 32.75 -2.07 -25.54
CA SER A 20 33.53 -0.88 -25.18
C SER A 20 33.70 0.12 -26.34
N TRP A 21 33.24 -0.25 -27.55
CA TRP A 21 33.24 0.60 -28.74
C TRP A 21 32.01 1.52 -28.85
N ASN A 22 31.15 1.57 -27.83
CA ASN A 22 30.02 2.48 -27.79
C ASN A 22 30.37 3.83 -27.14
N PRO A 23 29.65 4.91 -27.50
CA PRO A 23 28.61 4.98 -28.54
C PRO A 23 29.18 4.86 -29.96
N PRO A 24 28.38 4.45 -30.98
CA PRO A 24 28.85 4.40 -32.35
C PRO A 24 29.35 5.77 -32.83
N PRO A 25 30.50 5.84 -33.53
CA PRO A 25 31.04 7.12 -33.98
C PRO A 25 30.13 7.75 -35.05
N PRO A 26 30.09 9.10 -35.18
CA PRO A 26 29.09 9.79 -36.02
C PRO A 26 29.00 9.30 -37.46
N HIS A 27 30.14 8.97 -38.08
CA HIS A 27 30.18 8.46 -39.46
C HIS A 27 29.56 7.05 -39.61
N ARG A 28 29.54 6.24 -38.54
CA ARG A 28 28.88 4.93 -38.50
C ARG A 28 27.40 5.05 -38.20
N VAL A 29 26.99 6.02 -37.38
CA VAL A 29 25.58 6.37 -37.18
C VAL A 29 24.92 6.75 -38.51
N LEU A 30 25.60 7.56 -39.34
CA LEU A 30 25.16 7.88 -40.71
C LEU A 30 25.07 6.66 -41.65
N GLN A 31 25.79 5.58 -41.33
CA GLN A 31 25.73 4.30 -42.03
C GLN A 31 24.72 3.33 -41.41
N GLY A 32 23.95 3.77 -40.41
CA GLY A 32 22.88 3.01 -39.79
C GLY A 32 23.28 2.16 -38.59
N ASP A 33 24.52 2.27 -38.07
CA ASP A 33 24.91 1.60 -36.82
C ASP A 33 24.22 2.26 -35.63
N LEU A 34 23.60 1.46 -34.77
CA LEU A 34 22.82 1.89 -33.62
C LEU A 34 23.54 1.57 -32.29
N LEU A 35 24.16 0.39 -32.20
CA LEU A 35 24.77 -0.13 -30.98
C LEU A 35 25.79 -1.23 -31.32
N TYR A 36 26.85 -1.37 -30.53
CA TYR A 36 27.73 -2.53 -30.58
C TYR A 36 27.56 -3.42 -29.34
N LEU A 37 27.45 -4.73 -29.53
CA LEU A 37 27.33 -5.72 -28.44
C LEU A 37 28.53 -6.66 -28.42
N ARG A 38 28.89 -7.14 -27.24
CA ARG A 38 29.87 -8.19 -27.03
C ARG A 38 29.18 -9.41 -26.42
N LEU A 39 29.27 -10.54 -27.13
CA LEU A 39 28.70 -11.84 -26.78
C LEU A 39 29.79 -12.80 -26.34
N VAL A 40 29.54 -13.55 -25.26
CA VAL A 40 30.30 -14.74 -24.86
C VAL A 40 29.36 -15.95 -24.87
N THR A 41 29.62 -16.92 -25.75
CA THR A 41 28.79 -18.12 -25.90
C THR A 41 29.11 -19.17 -24.84
N LEU A 42 28.29 -20.24 -24.76
CA LEU A 42 28.52 -21.37 -23.84
C LEU A 42 29.80 -22.15 -24.14
N GLU A 43 30.30 -22.05 -25.37
CA GLU A 43 31.57 -22.61 -25.83
C GLU A 43 32.76 -21.66 -25.60
N ASP A 44 32.58 -20.63 -24.76
CA ASP A 44 33.58 -19.60 -24.42
C ASP A 44 34.12 -18.82 -25.62
N ARG A 45 33.35 -18.73 -26.70
CA ARG A 45 33.68 -17.90 -27.87
C ARG A 45 33.18 -16.49 -27.66
N THR A 46 34.05 -15.51 -27.94
CA THR A 46 33.70 -14.08 -27.89
C THR A 46 33.43 -13.54 -29.30
N TYR A 47 32.32 -12.83 -29.47
CA TYR A 47 31.96 -12.16 -30.71
C TYR A 47 31.61 -10.69 -30.45
N GLU A 48 32.04 -9.81 -31.34
CA GLU A 48 31.61 -8.42 -31.41
C GLU A 48 30.51 -8.30 -32.48
N ILE A 49 29.37 -7.74 -32.10
CA ILE A 49 28.14 -7.68 -32.89
C ILE A 49 27.82 -6.21 -33.16
N THR A 50 27.56 -5.88 -34.42
CA THR A 50 26.97 -4.60 -34.80
C THR A 50 25.46 -4.75 -34.88
N CYS A 51 24.74 -3.90 -34.14
CA CYS A 51 23.31 -3.67 -34.29
C CYS A 51 23.13 -2.46 -35.22
N CYS A 52 22.54 -2.67 -36.38
CA CYS A 52 22.23 -1.61 -37.34
C CYS A 52 20.75 -1.64 -37.74
N VAL A 53 20.32 -0.65 -38.52
CA VAL A 53 18.96 -0.55 -39.06
C VAL A 53 18.54 -1.78 -39.89
N ASP A 54 19.50 -2.50 -40.48
CA ASP A 54 19.26 -3.70 -41.29
C ASP A 54 19.23 -5.02 -40.47
N GLY A 55 19.66 -4.98 -39.20
CA GLY A 55 19.68 -6.15 -38.31
C GLY A 55 20.97 -6.29 -37.50
N PHE A 56 21.37 -7.54 -37.25
CA PHE A 56 22.50 -7.92 -36.39
C PHE A 56 23.52 -8.73 -37.17
N PHE A 57 24.81 -8.40 -37.06
CA PHE A 57 25.89 -9.18 -37.66
C PHE A 57 27.18 -9.14 -36.81
N VAL A 58 28.04 -10.14 -36.99
CA VAL A 58 29.36 -10.17 -36.35
C VAL A 58 30.36 -9.30 -37.13
N ASN A 59 30.96 -8.32 -36.47
CA ASN A 59 31.98 -7.47 -37.05
C ASN A 59 33.40 -8.02 -36.76
N ASN A 60 34.42 -7.36 -37.31
CA ASN A 60 35.83 -7.76 -37.15
C ASN A 60 36.51 -7.09 -35.94
N SER A 61 35.76 -6.37 -35.10
CA SER A 61 36.31 -5.70 -33.94
C SER A 61 36.86 -6.71 -32.93
N LYS A 62 37.86 -6.26 -32.17
CA LYS A 62 38.49 -6.99 -31.07
C LYS A 62 38.49 -6.09 -29.83
N ALA A 63 38.91 -6.64 -28.70
CA ALA A 63 38.99 -5.90 -27.44
C ALA A 63 39.84 -4.61 -27.49
N HIS A 64 40.81 -4.53 -28.41
CA HIS A 64 41.74 -3.38 -28.54
C HIS A 64 41.84 -2.83 -29.97
N THR A 65 41.02 -3.30 -30.90
CA THR A 65 41.03 -2.82 -32.29
C THR A 65 39.60 -2.71 -32.80
N PHE A 66 39.19 -1.50 -33.14
CA PHE A 66 37.88 -1.26 -33.72
C PHE A 66 37.90 -1.51 -35.23
N ASP A 67 37.09 -2.46 -35.65
CA ASP A 67 36.82 -2.75 -37.06
C ASP A 67 35.33 -3.13 -37.20
N PRO A 68 34.46 -2.14 -37.50
CA PRO A 68 33.03 -2.37 -37.59
C PRO A 68 32.63 -3.07 -38.90
N SER A 69 33.60 -3.40 -39.78
CA SER A 69 33.32 -4.12 -41.01
C SER A 69 32.77 -5.52 -40.70
N MET A 70 31.81 -5.95 -41.51
CA MET A 70 31.24 -7.28 -41.38
C MET A 70 32.31 -8.34 -41.66
N ARG A 71 32.32 -9.37 -40.82
CA ARG A 71 33.18 -10.53 -41.05
C ARG A 71 32.86 -11.15 -42.41
N SER A 72 33.87 -11.26 -43.29
CA SER A 72 33.72 -11.80 -44.63
C SER A 72 34.34 -13.20 -44.74
N GLY A 73 33.65 -14.12 -45.44
CA GLY A 73 34.11 -15.50 -45.64
C GLY A 73 32.97 -16.49 -45.88
N LYS A 74 33.28 -17.69 -46.41
CA LYS A 74 32.27 -18.75 -46.68
C LYS A 74 31.57 -19.27 -45.42
N SER A 75 32.23 -19.17 -44.27
CA SER A 75 31.73 -19.58 -42.95
C SER A 75 31.32 -18.38 -42.08
N ALA A 76 31.29 -17.16 -42.63
CA ALA A 76 30.90 -15.98 -41.86
C ALA A 76 29.37 -15.91 -41.75
N PRO A 77 28.82 -15.64 -40.55
CA PRO A 77 27.39 -15.49 -40.34
C PRO A 77 26.89 -14.27 -41.12
N LYS A 78 25.80 -14.45 -41.86
CA LYS A 78 25.12 -13.35 -42.58
C LYS A 78 24.40 -12.43 -41.59
N ILE A 79 24.04 -11.23 -42.05
CA ILE A 79 23.11 -10.36 -41.30
C ILE A 79 21.83 -11.15 -41.00
N GLN A 80 21.40 -11.10 -39.74
CA GLN A 80 20.13 -11.63 -39.28
C GLN A 80 19.22 -10.50 -38.83
N ARG A 81 17.91 -10.64 -39.06
CA ARG A 81 16.93 -9.63 -38.64
C ARG A 81 16.71 -9.59 -37.12
N THR A 82 16.94 -10.71 -36.45
CA THR A 82 16.78 -10.82 -35.00
C THR A 82 18.09 -11.27 -34.37
N LEU A 83 18.34 -10.78 -33.15
CA LEU A 83 19.51 -11.20 -32.38
C LEU A 83 19.48 -12.71 -32.11
N ILE A 84 18.32 -13.29 -31.82
CA ILE A 84 18.17 -14.72 -31.56
C ILE A 84 18.64 -15.56 -32.77
N ALA A 85 18.22 -15.19 -33.98
CA ALA A 85 18.66 -15.92 -35.19
C ALA A 85 20.18 -15.80 -35.41
N LEU A 86 20.79 -14.66 -35.04
CA LEU A 86 22.24 -14.54 -35.04
C LEU A 86 22.87 -15.48 -34.01
N LEU A 87 22.37 -15.50 -32.77
CA LEU A 87 22.88 -16.38 -31.71
C LEU A 87 22.78 -17.87 -32.08
N GLU A 88 21.65 -18.30 -32.65
CA GLU A 88 21.46 -19.68 -33.14
C GLU A 88 22.48 -20.06 -34.23
N SER A 89 22.84 -19.10 -35.10
CA SER A 89 23.87 -19.31 -36.11
C SER A 89 25.30 -19.33 -35.56
N LEU A 90 25.53 -18.79 -34.36
CA LEU A 90 26.85 -18.66 -33.74
C LEU A 90 27.20 -19.78 -32.75
N SER A 91 26.19 -20.41 -32.13
CA SER A 91 26.35 -21.37 -31.04
C SER A 91 25.28 -22.46 -31.09
N ASP A 92 25.72 -23.69 -31.36
CA ASP A 92 24.86 -24.89 -31.26
C ASP A 92 24.40 -25.11 -29.81
N GLY A 93 25.24 -24.75 -28.83
CA GLY A 93 24.90 -24.79 -27.41
C GLY A 93 23.74 -23.86 -27.07
N PHE A 94 23.74 -22.63 -27.60
CA PHE A 94 22.63 -21.70 -27.49
C PHE A 94 21.36 -22.32 -28.08
N THR A 95 21.41 -22.79 -29.33
CA THR A 95 20.23 -23.37 -30.01
C THR A 95 19.60 -24.51 -29.20
N ALA A 96 20.43 -25.45 -28.72
CA ALA A 96 19.94 -26.58 -27.92
C ALA A 96 19.36 -26.15 -26.56
N LYS A 97 20.03 -25.23 -25.85
CA LYS A 97 19.59 -24.75 -24.53
C LYS A 97 18.39 -23.82 -24.62
N PHE A 98 18.30 -22.99 -25.65
CA PHE A 98 17.20 -22.08 -25.89
C PHE A 98 15.91 -22.85 -26.23
N ALA A 99 15.99 -23.90 -27.06
CA ALA A 99 14.86 -24.80 -27.30
C ALA A 99 14.38 -25.50 -26.01
N LEU A 100 15.32 -25.93 -25.16
CA LEU A 100 15.00 -26.51 -23.86
C LEU A 100 14.36 -25.49 -22.92
N LEU A 101 14.84 -24.25 -22.91
CA LEU A 101 14.24 -23.14 -22.14
C LEU A 101 12.81 -22.87 -22.61
N GLN A 102 12.57 -22.81 -23.93
CA GLN A 102 11.23 -22.64 -24.49
C GLN A 102 10.29 -23.79 -24.10
N GLN A 103 10.76 -25.04 -24.14
CA GLN A 103 9.98 -26.21 -23.70
C GLN A 103 9.66 -26.16 -22.19
N GLN A 104 10.57 -25.65 -21.37
CA GLN A 104 10.31 -25.46 -19.93
C GLN A 104 9.29 -24.35 -19.70
N LEU A 105 9.39 -23.23 -20.43
CA LEU A 105 8.46 -22.10 -20.33
C LEU A 105 7.05 -22.49 -20.81
N SER A 106 6.92 -23.33 -21.84
CA SER A 106 5.61 -23.77 -22.35
C SER A 106 4.81 -24.64 -21.38
N ARG A 107 5.46 -25.19 -20.34
CA ARG A 107 4.81 -25.98 -19.28
C ARG A 107 4.38 -25.13 -18.08
N ARG A 108 4.87 -23.89 -17.99
CA ARG A 108 4.59 -22.98 -16.88
C ARG A 108 3.40 -22.11 -17.21
N HIS A 109 2.66 -21.70 -16.19
CA HIS A 109 1.59 -20.75 -16.39
C HIS A 109 2.18 -19.40 -16.85
N PRO A 110 1.62 -18.70 -17.85
CA PRO A 110 2.16 -17.42 -18.34
C PRO A 110 2.41 -16.39 -17.23
N HIS A 111 1.51 -16.35 -16.24
CA HIS A 111 1.60 -15.46 -15.08
C HIS A 111 2.85 -15.71 -14.20
N GLU A 112 3.57 -16.82 -14.36
CA GLU A 112 4.83 -17.07 -13.65
C GLU A 112 6.01 -16.24 -14.17
N TYR A 113 5.96 -15.79 -15.43
CA TYR A 113 7.10 -15.11 -16.07
C TYR A 113 6.75 -13.78 -16.75
N VAL A 114 5.47 -13.42 -16.91
CA VAL A 114 5.07 -12.07 -17.35
C VAL A 114 5.69 -11.01 -16.43
N LEU A 115 6.29 -9.96 -16.97
CA LEU A 115 6.86 -8.88 -16.17
C LEU A 115 5.74 -8.09 -15.47
N THR A 116 6.01 -7.62 -14.26
CA THR A 116 5.10 -6.76 -13.50
C THR A 116 5.89 -5.58 -12.98
N GLN A 117 5.26 -4.40 -12.88
CA GLN A 117 5.86 -3.24 -12.22
C GLN A 117 5.60 -3.26 -10.70
N HIS A 118 4.69 -4.13 -10.23
CA HIS A 118 4.36 -4.32 -8.83
C HIS A 118 5.12 -5.53 -8.28
N PHE A 119 6.35 -5.31 -7.82
CA PHE A 119 7.17 -6.38 -7.26
C PHE A 119 6.94 -6.53 -5.76
N ALA A 120 6.80 -7.79 -5.32
CA ALA A 120 6.92 -8.12 -3.92
C ALA A 120 8.39 -7.98 -3.48
N TYR A 121 8.65 -7.15 -2.45
CA TYR A 121 9.95 -7.07 -1.79
C TYR A 121 9.93 -7.93 -0.52
N PRO A 122 10.46 -9.18 -0.56
CA PRO A 122 10.46 -10.03 0.61
C PRO A 122 11.37 -9.41 1.69
N TRP A 123 10.83 -9.28 2.90
CA TRP A 123 11.55 -8.72 4.05
C TRP A 123 12.68 -9.62 4.56
N VAL A 124 12.66 -10.91 4.23
CA VAL A 124 13.73 -11.87 4.52
C VAL A 124 14.02 -12.71 3.28
N THR A 125 15.30 -12.85 2.94
CA THR A 125 15.76 -13.68 1.82
C THR A 125 17.07 -14.39 2.16
N ALA A 126 17.33 -15.51 1.49
CA ALA A 126 18.68 -16.07 1.49
C ALA A 126 19.67 -15.05 0.91
N GLU A 127 20.89 -15.03 1.45
CA GLU A 127 21.98 -14.23 0.91
C GLU A 127 22.21 -14.65 -0.56
N PRO A 128 22.09 -13.72 -1.52
CA PRO A 128 22.28 -14.06 -2.92
C PRO A 128 23.75 -14.36 -3.19
N ASP A 129 24.03 -15.41 -3.96
CA ASP A 129 25.39 -15.67 -4.44
C ASP A 129 25.84 -14.53 -5.36
N HIS A 130 26.92 -13.83 -4.99
CA HIS A 130 27.45 -12.75 -5.81
C HIS A 130 28.22 -13.30 -7.02
N VAL A 131 27.55 -13.38 -8.16
CA VAL A 131 28.15 -13.81 -9.43
C VAL A 131 28.54 -12.59 -10.27
N ALA A 132 29.65 -12.70 -10.99
CA ALA A 132 30.06 -11.69 -11.97
C ALA A 132 28.98 -11.54 -13.04
N ASP A 133 28.38 -10.35 -13.09
CA ASP A 133 27.33 -10.00 -14.03
C ASP A 133 27.75 -8.76 -14.81
N ALA A 134 28.10 -8.97 -16.07
CA ALA A 134 28.53 -7.90 -16.93
C ALA A 134 27.35 -7.02 -17.42
N GLY A 135 26.11 -7.50 -17.25
CA GLY A 135 24.89 -6.70 -17.40
C GLY A 135 24.76 -5.61 -16.34
N ARG A 136 25.27 -5.82 -15.12
CA ARG A 136 25.22 -4.80 -14.05
C ARG A 136 26.01 -3.53 -14.39
N LEU A 137 27.19 -3.69 -15.00
CA LEU A 137 27.98 -2.57 -15.50
C LEU A 137 27.28 -1.87 -16.68
N LEU A 138 26.57 -2.65 -17.49
CA LEU A 138 25.76 -2.13 -18.57
C LEU A 138 24.58 -1.32 -18.04
N ASP A 139 23.82 -1.81 -17.06
CA ASP A 139 22.71 -1.07 -16.47
C ASP A 139 23.19 0.26 -15.87
N ALA A 140 24.31 0.23 -15.14
CA ALA A 140 24.93 1.45 -14.63
C ALA A 140 25.35 2.39 -15.77
N TYR A 141 25.92 1.88 -16.87
CA TYR A 141 26.23 2.67 -18.04
C TYR A 141 24.97 3.22 -18.71
N LEU A 142 23.90 2.46 -18.90
CA LEU A 142 22.66 2.94 -19.52
C LEU A 142 21.95 3.98 -18.64
N GLN A 143 22.03 3.84 -17.31
CA GLN A 143 21.51 4.80 -16.35
C GLN A 143 22.37 6.08 -16.26
N THR A 144 23.70 5.96 -16.38
CA THR A 144 24.61 7.13 -16.33
C THR A 144 24.85 7.79 -17.68
N SER A 145 24.64 7.04 -18.76
CA SER A 145 24.74 7.50 -20.14
C SER A 145 23.41 7.97 -20.71
N GLU A 146 22.34 8.09 -19.89
CA GLU A 146 21.13 8.86 -20.21
C GLU A 146 21.53 10.08 -21.08
N THR A 147 21.45 10.12 -22.40
CA THR A 147 20.52 9.52 -23.39
C THR A 147 19.05 9.82 -23.14
N SER A 148 18.75 10.67 -22.15
CA SER A 148 17.53 11.51 -22.12
C SER A 148 17.71 12.79 -22.98
N GLU A 149 18.92 13.12 -23.41
CA GLU A 149 19.13 14.22 -24.37
C GLU A 149 18.79 13.83 -25.83
N THR A 150 18.82 12.54 -26.18
CA THR A 150 18.57 12.05 -27.56
C THR A 150 17.10 11.75 -27.89
N PHE A 151 16.28 11.46 -26.88
CA PHE A 151 14.82 11.36 -26.99
C PHE A 151 14.28 12.36 -25.97
N GLY A 152 13.73 13.48 -26.45
CA GLY A 152 13.55 14.70 -25.68
C GLY A 152 13.10 14.52 -24.22
N LEU A 153 13.65 15.37 -23.35
CA LEU A 153 13.23 15.63 -21.98
C LEU A 153 11.76 15.22 -21.74
N HIS A 154 11.55 14.13 -21.00
CA HIS A 154 10.21 13.66 -20.65
C HIS A 154 9.45 14.77 -19.93
N ASP A 155 8.26 15.14 -20.43
CA ASP A 155 7.36 16.07 -19.75
C ASP A 155 6.27 15.24 -19.07
N TRP A 156 6.58 14.75 -17.87
CA TRP A 156 5.67 13.92 -17.08
C TRP A 156 4.32 14.57 -16.85
N ASN A 157 4.28 15.90 -16.68
CA ASN A 157 3.02 16.59 -16.47
C ASN A 157 2.18 16.54 -17.75
N ASP A 158 2.75 16.89 -18.90
CA ASP A 158 2.00 16.85 -20.16
C ASP A 158 1.54 15.44 -20.51
N GLU A 159 2.36 14.41 -20.31
CA GLU A 159 1.97 13.03 -20.57
C GLU A 159 0.81 12.55 -19.68
N ILE A 160 0.85 12.89 -18.37
CA ILE A 160 -0.23 12.55 -17.44
C ILE A 160 -1.52 13.29 -17.83
N GLN A 161 -1.43 14.59 -18.13
CA GLN A 161 -2.62 15.37 -18.49
C GLN A 161 -3.17 14.94 -19.87
N ALA A 162 -2.32 14.67 -20.85
CA ALA A 162 -2.73 14.18 -22.16
C ALA A 162 -3.45 12.82 -22.05
N ALA A 163 -2.95 11.92 -21.20
CA ALA A 163 -3.66 10.67 -20.90
C ALA A 163 -5.01 10.94 -20.21
N ARG A 164 -5.11 11.94 -19.33
CA ARG A 164 -6.36 12.32 -18.66
C ARG A 164 -7.39 12.95 -19.60
N GLU A 165 -6.92 13.68 -20.62
CA GLU A 165 -7.72 14.37 -21.65
C GLU A 165 -8.24 13.43 -22.74
N LEU A 166 -7.80 12.17 -22.77
CA LEU A 166 -8.31 11.18 -23.71
C LEU A 166 -9.85 11.08 -23.66
N PRO A 167 -10.50 10.81 -24.80
CA PRO A 167 -11.96 10.67 -24.86
C PRO A 167 -12.49 9.65 -23.85
N ARG A 168 -13.75 9.85 -23.44
CA ARG A 168 -14.43 9.02 -22.43
C ARG A 168 -15.89 8.70 -22.77
N ALA A 169 -16.29 8.90 -24.03
CA ALA A 169 -17.69 8.77 -24.43
C ALA A 169 -18.11 7.30 -24.56
N SER A 170 -17.21 6.44 -25.05
CA SER A 170 -17.46 5.00 -25.16
C SER A 170 -16.72 4.19 -24.09
N PRO A 171 -17.19 2.97 -23.74
CA PRO A 171 -16.45 2.07 -22.85
C PRO A 171 -15.03 1.78 -23.35
N HIS A 172 -14.85 1.56 -24.65
CA HIS A 172 -13.54 1.32 -25.24
C HIS A 172 -12.60 2.53 -25.09
N GLU A 173 -13.12 3.74 -25.26
CA GLU A 173 -12.35 4.97 -25.00
C GLU A 173 -11.95 5.09 -23.52
N ARG A 174 -12.87 4.80 -22.59
CA ARG A 174 -12.56 4.77 -21.14
C ARG A 174 -11.45 3.77 -20.83
N VAL A 175 -11.49 2.56 -21.39
CA VAL A 175 -10.44 1.56 -21.18
C VAL A 175 -9.10 2.01 -21.75
N ALA A 176 -9.07 2.55 -22.98
CA ALA A 176 -7.84 3.05 -23.58
C ALA A 176 -7.24 4.21 -22.78
N ARG A 177 -8.09 5.10 -22.25
CA ARG A 177 -7.72 6.18 -21.35
C ARG A 177 -7.12 5.66 -20.04
N ASP A 178 -7.83 4.76 -19.38
CA ASP A 178 -7.38 4.18 -18.10
C ASP A 178 -6.04 3.43 -18.28
N GLN A 179 -5.87 2.72 -19.39
CA GLN A 179 -4.62 2.03 -19.75
C GLN A 179 -3.46 3.03 -19.97
N ALA A 180 -3.70 4.11 -20.70
CA ALA A 180 -2.69 5.16 -20.91
C ALA A 180 -2.30 5.82 -19.59
N LEU A 181 -3.28 6.18 -18.76
CA LEU A 181 -3.07 6.76 -17.43
C LEU A 181 -2.27 5.83 -16.53
N HIS A 182 -2.64 4.55 -16.45
CA HIS A 182 -1.92 3.57 -15.63
C HIS A 182 -0.46 3.43 -16.05
N ARG A 183 -0.20 3.37 -17.37
CA ARG A 183 1.15 3.24 -17.91
C ARG A 183 2.02 4.44 -17.58
N VAL A 184 1.58 5.65 -17.96
CA VAL A 184 2.34 6.89 -17.72
C VAL A 184 2.58 7.08 -16.22
N HIS A 185 1.57 6.83 -15.39
CA HIS A 185 1.72 6.94 -13.95
C HIS A 185 2.73 5.94 -13.39
N SER A 186 2.71 4.68 -13.84
CA SER A 186 3.65 3.67 -13.36
C SER A 186 5.10 3.98 -13.76
N ASP A 187 5.30 4.53 -14.96
CA ASP A 187 6.61 4.97 -15.44
C ASP A 187 7.08 6.21 -14.66
N PHE A 188 6.19 7.17 -14.38
CA PHE A 188 6.48 8.32 -13.51
C PHE A 188 6.93 7.89 -12.10
N ILE A 189 6.30 6.86 -11.55
CA ILE A 189 6.66 6.33 -10.22
C ILE A 189 8.02 5.67 -10.25
N ALA A 190 8.33 4.88 -11.29
CA ALA A 190 9.64 4.27 -11.43
C ALA A 190 10.76 5.33 -11.49
N ALA A 191 10.56 6.40 -12.27
CA ALA A 191 11.47 7.54 -12.33
C ALA A 191 11.55 8.29 -10.98
N SER A 192 10.41 8.48 -10.31
CA SER A 192 10.32 9.12 -9.00
C SER A 192 11.17 8.38 -7.96
N VAL A 193 11.07 7.05 -7.92
CA VAL A 193 11.82 6.17 -7.01
C VAL A 193 13.32 6.20 -7.30
N ALA A 194 13.73 6.22 -8.57
CA ALA A 194 15.13 6.33 -8.95
C ALA A 194 15.75 7.65 -8.46
N GLY A 195 15.10 8.79 -8.73
CA GLY A 195 15.58 10.10 -8.26
C GLY A 195 15.60 10.22 -6.75
N ALA A 196 14.57 9.74 -6.04
CA ALA A 196 14.54 9.71 -4.58
C ALA A 196 15.68 8.87 -3.98
N THR A 197 16.02 7.75 -4.62
CA THR A 197 17.14 6.88 -4.21
C THR A 197 18.48 7.58 -4.45
N ALA A 198 18.65 8.28 -5.57
CA ALA A 198 19.85 9.05 -5.88
C ALA A 198 20.07 10.20 -4.88
N ILE A 199 19.00 10.92 -4.50
CA ILE A 199 19.02 11.93 -3.44
C ILE A 199 19.47 11.29 -2.12
N ALA A 200 18.90 10.14 -1.76
CA ALA A 200 19.23 9.48 -0.50
C ALA A 200 20.68 8.97 -0.39
N GLN A 201 21.29 8.66 -1.54
CA GLN A 201 22.69 8.28 -1.65
C GLN A 201 23.63 9.48 -1.71
N GLY A 202 23.11 10.71 -1.81
CA GLY A 202 23.90 11.93 -1.97
C GLY A 202 24.52 12.08 -3.37
N SER A 203 23.95 11.39 -4.38
CA SER A 203 24.43 11.45 -5.77
C SER A 203 23.87 12.64 -6.55
N LEU A 204 22.79 13.27 -6.05
CA LEU A 204 22.15 14.43 -6.66
C LEU A 204 22.38 15.67 -5.80
N ALA A 205 22.83 16.76 -6.41
CA ALA A 205 22.99 18.04 -5.74
C ALA A 205 21.64 18.79 -5.65
N PRO A 206 21.36 19.48 -4.54
CA PRO A 206 20.18 20.33 -4.42
C PRO A 206 20.29 21.56 -5.32
N ILE A 207 19.13 22.09 -5.72
CA ILE A 207 19.01 23.34 -6.50
C ILE A 207 19.41 24.54 -5.64
N ASN A 208 19.09 24.48 -4.35
CA ASN A 208 19.34 25.47 -3.31
C ASN A 208 20.31 24.89 -2.25
N PRO A 209 21.62 24.77 -2.55
CA PRO A 209 22.59 24.15 -1.64
C PRO A 209 22.84 24.93 -0.35
N ASP A 210 22.58 26.24 -0.35
CA ASP A 210 22.79 27.12 0.80
C ASP A 210 21.67 27.00 1.86
N ASP A 211 20.51 26.44 1.48
CA ASP A 211 19.38 26.25 2.38
C ASP A 211 19.59 25.03 3.30
N PRO A 212 18.97 25.02 4.50
CA PRO A 212 19.02 23.88 5.41
C PRO A 212 18.60 22.57 4.72
N PRO A 213 19.17 21.41 5.09
CA PRO A 213 18.86 20.13 4.43
C PRO A 213 17.38 19.78 4.35
N GLU A 214 16.56 20.23 5.31
CA GLU A 214 15.11 20.01 5.34
C GLU A 214 14.32 20.85 4.32
N GLN A 215 14.92 21.95 3.84
CA GLN A 215 14.35 22.88 2.85
C GLN A 215 14.98 22.71 1.46
N GLN A 216 15.92 21.78 1.31
CA GLN A 216 16.56 21.50 0.03
C GLN A 216 15.60 20.86 -0.97
N LEU A 217 15.67 21.39 -2.19
CA LEU A 217 14.87 21.01 -3.34
C LEU A 217 15.78 20.35 -4.38
N PHE A 218 15.27 19.34 -5.07
CA PHE A 218 16.02 18.61 -6.07
C PHE A 218 15.23 18.48 -7.36
N LEU A 219 15.94 18.41 -8.48
CA LEU A 219 15.37 18.18 -9.80
C LEU A 219 16.10 17.00 -10.45
N HIS A 220 15.34 15.98 -10.84
CA HIS A 220 15.87 14.84 -11.58
C HIS A 220 14.84 14.32 -12.56
N ASN A 221 15.24 14.13 -13.83
CA ASN A 221 14.36 13.68 -14.90
C ASN A 221 13.03 14.47 -15.00
N ASN A 222 13.09 15.81 -14.90
CA ASN A 222 11.94 16.72 -14.85
C ASN A 222 10.91 16.44 -13.74
N ILE A 223 11.34 15.78 -12.66
CA ILE A 223 10.56 15.59 -11.44
C ILE A 223 11.18 16.44 -10.34
N PHE A 224 10.33 17.22 -9.68
CA PHE A 224 10.69 18.05 -8.55
C PHE A 224 10.56 17.24 -7.26
N TYR A 225 11.58 17.32 -6.40
CA TYR A 225 11.58 16.66 -5.11
C TYR A 225 11.77 17.65 -3.99
N SER A 226 10.93 17.56 -2.97
CA SER A 226 11.06 18.29 -1.71
C SER A 226 11.02 17.33 -0.53
N GLN A 227 11.67 17.69 0.58
CA GLN A 227 11.46 16.96 1.83
C GLN A 227 10.12 17.37 2.43
N GLY A 228 9.29 16.39 2.80
CA GLY A 228 8.00 16.64 3.46
C GLY A 228 8.16 17.05 4.94
N ALA A 229 9.15 17.89 5.24
CA ALA A 229 9.66 18.18 6.58
C ALA A 229 9.93 19.67 6.84
N ASP A 230 9.34 20.60 6.06
CA ASP A 230 9.54 22.05 6.29
C ASP A 230 8.90 22.48 7.63
N ALA A 231 9.73 22.52 8.67
CA ALA A 231 9.31 22.79 10.04
C ALA A 231 8.97 24.27 10.28
N GLU A 232 9.48 25.20 9.45
CA GLU A 232 9.22 26.63 9.61
C GLU A 232 7.80 26.98 9.15
N GLN A 233 7.37 26.47 8.00
CA GLN A 233 5.99 26.67 7.52
C GLN A 233 4.94 25.94 8.37
N THR A 234 5.33 24.83 8.99
CA THR A 234 4.43 23.97 9.77
C THR A 234 4.53 24.16 11.28
N GLY A 235 5.30 25.15 11.75
CA GLY A 235 5.52 25.42 13.18
C GLY A 235 4.22 25.62 13.95
N ALA A 236 3.27 26.36 13.37
CA ALA A 236 1.93 26.58 13.93
C ALA A 236 1.14 25.28 14.15
N TYR A 237 1.46 24.21 13.42
CA TYR A 237 0.77 22.93 13.46
C TYR A 237 1.53 21.83 14.20
N GLY A 238 2.71 22.10 14.78
CA GLY A 238 3.54 21.10 15.48
C GLY A 238 4.81 20.67 14.73
N GLY A 239 5.29 21.51 13.79
CA GLY A 239 6.59 21.38 13.13
C GLY A 239 6.77 20.06 12.36
N ALA A 240 7.94 19.42 12.50
CA ALA A 240 8.32 18.22 11.74
C ALA A 240 7.32 17.05 11.85
N ARG A 241 6.57 16.94 12.96
CA ARG A 241 5.51 15.93 13.10
C ARG A 241 4.31 16.23 12.20
N ALA A 242 3.92 17.50 12.13
CA ALA A 242 2.85 17.98 11.27
C ALA A 242 3.22 17.86 9.80
N ALA A 243 4.42 18.31 9.42
CA ALA A 243 4.93 18.24 8.04
C ALA A 243 4.86 16.81 7.47
N HIS A 244 5.31 15.83 8.25
CA HIS A 244 5.24 14.43 7.84
C HIS A 244 3.80 13.93 7.62
N VAL A 245 2.82 14.44 8.37
CA VAL A 245 1.39 14.12 8.20
C VAL A 245 0.80 14.84 6.99
N ILE A 246 1.10 16.13 6.82
CA ILE A 246 0.68 16.97 5.69
C ILE A 246 1.04 16.32 4.36
N ALA A 247 2.31 15.96 4.16
CA ALA A 247 2.76 15.31 2.93
C ALA A 247 2.02 13.99 2.62
N GLY A 248 1.64 13.24 3.67
CA GLY A 248 0.82 12.05 3.50
C GLY A 248 -0.65 12.34 3.17
N LYS A 249 -1.16 13.46 3.66
CA LYS A 249 -2.53 13.92 3.41
C LYS A 249 -2.69 14.57 2.04
N ASP A 250 -1.69 15.27 1.52
CA ASP A 250 -1.70 15.80 0.16
C ASP A 250 -1.91 14.71 -0.88
N VAL A 251 -1.14 13.61 -0.78
CA VAL A 251 -1.28 12.45 -1.68
C VAL A 251 -2.66 11.81 -1.53
N GLN A 252 -3.21 11.78 -0.31
CA GLN A 252 -4.57 11.28 -0.07
C GLN A 252 -5.62 12.20 -0.71
N GLY A 253 -5.47 13.52 -0.61
CA GLY A 253 -6.34 14.50 -1.24
C GLY A 253 -6.28 14.41 -2.77
N ALA A 254 -5.08 14.29 -3.33
CA ALA A 254 -4.87 14.07 -4.76
C ALA A 254 -5.52 12.75 -5.24
N ALA A 255 -5.43 11.69 -4.45
CA ALA A 255 -6.12 10.42 -4.74
C ALA A 255 -7.65 10.62 -4.78
N THR A 256 -8.22 11.29 -3.79
CA THR A 256 -9.66 11.59 -3.74
C THR A 256 -10.12 12.40 -4.95
N LEU A 257 -9.39 13.44 -5.35
CA LEU A 257 -9.75 14.24 -6.52
C LEU A 257 -9.54 13.51 -7.85
N THR A 258 -8.52 12.66 -7.95
CA THR A 258 -8.32 11.78 -9.12
C THR A 258 -9.50 10.83 -9.27
N GLN A 259 -9.95 10.26 -8.14
CA GLN A 259 -11.13 9.41 -8.09
C GLN A 259 -12.43 10.14 -8.38
N MET A 260 -12.50 11.48 -8.36
CA MET A 260 -13.67 12.26 -8.76
C MET A 260 -13.73 12.51 -10.27
N ASP A 261 -12.58 12.53 -10.94
CA ASP A 261 -12.40 12.72 -12.38
C ASP A 261 -13.15 13.95 -12.94
N LEU A 262 -12.96 15.10 -12.27
CA LEU A 262 -13.58 16.36 -12.68
C LEU A 262 -12.98 16.86 -14.01
N PRO A 263 -13.82 17.30 -14.97
CA PRO A 263 -13.33 17.88 -16.22
C PRO A 263 -12.69 19.24 -15.97
N ASP A 264 -11.65 19.53 -16.74
CA ASP A 264 -10.92 20.80 -16.79
C ASP A 264 -10.20 21.21 -15.49
N LEU A 265 -10.12 20.32 -14.50
CA LEU A 265 -9.41 20.53 -13.23
C LEU A 265 -8.27 19.52 -13.10
N PHE A 266 -7.03 19.98 -13.25
CA PHE A 266 -5.85 19.13 -13.34
C PHE A 266 -5.10 19.02 -12.01
N LEU A 267 -4.34 17.94 -11.87
CA LEU A 267 -3.55 17.64 -10.67
C LEU A 267 -2.11 17.36 -11.11
N PRO A 268 -1.09 17.90 -10.43
CA PRO A 268 0.27 17.44 -10.67
C PRO A 268 0.40 15.97 -10.27
N GLY A 269 1.14 15.19 -11.08
CA GLY A 269 1.52 13.83 -10.70
C GLY A 269 2.30 13.91 -9.39
N THR A 270 1.85 13.18 -8.36
CA THR A 270 2.39 13.30 -6.99
C THR A 270 2.63 11.92 -6.40
N ALA A 271 3.82 11.70 -5.87
CA ALA A 271 4.21 10.46 -5.20
C ALA A 271 5.01 10.76 -3.93
N LEU A 272 4.86 9.91 -2.92
CA LEU A 272 5.61 10.00 -1.67
C LEU A 272 6.54 8.81 -1.54
N ILE A 273 7.83 9.08 -1.40
CA ILE A 273 8.86 8.04 -1.33
C ILE A 273 9.57 8.15 0.01
N ASP A 274 9.37 7.14 0.87
CA ASP A 274 10.09 6.98 2.12
C ASP A 274 11.37 6.15 1.85
N VAL A 275 12.56 6.76 1.95
CA VAL A 275 13.85 6.10 1.69
C VAL A 275 14.92 6.57 2.68
N LYS A 276 15.69 5.64 3.26
CA LYS A 276 16.77 5.93 4.22
C LYS A 276 16.32 6.90 5.35
N GLY A 277 15.11 6.71 5.84
CA GLY A 277 14.52 7.55 6.86
C GLY A 277 13.90 8.88 6.38
N MET A 278 14.24 9.34 5.18
CA MET A 278 13.70 10.56 4.59
C MET A 278 12.35 10.29 3.93
N ARG A 279 11.47 11.31 3.96
CA ARG A 279 10.23 11.34 3.21
C ARG A 279 10.35 12.40 2.13
N LEU A 280 10.41 11.96 0.88
CA LEU A 280 10.49 12.82 -0.29
C LEU A 280 9.13 12.87 -0.99
N VAL A 281 8.67 14.09 -1.26
CA VAL A 281 7.51 14.35 -2.12
C VAL A 281 8.06 14.55 -3.52
N ALA A 282 7.69 13.68 -4.46
CA ALA A 282 8.02 13.77 -5.87
C ALA A 282 6.82 14.30 -6.64
N GLN A 283 6.98 15.41 -7.35
CA GLN A 283 5.91 16.08 -8.09
C GLN A 283 6.33 16.41 -9.52
N THR A 284 5.39 16.27 -10.46
CA THR A 284 5.57 16.80 -11.81
C THR A 284 5.53 18.32 -11.79
N ILE A 285 6.30 18.96 -12.65
CA ILE A 285 6.39 20.42 -12.70
C ILE A 285 5.15 20.99 -13.41
N VAL A 286 4.41 21.85 -12.72
CA VAL A 286 3.33 22.63 -13.34
C VAL A 286 3.95 23.68 -14.28
N PRO A 287 3.58 23.72 -15.57
CA PRO A 287 4.17 24.63 -16.54
C PRO A 287 4.03 26.10 -16.11
N GLY A 288 5.17 26.79 -16.00
CA GLY A 288 5.22 28.22 -15.65
C GLY A 288 5.58 28.52 -14.19
N ILE A 289 5.51 27.54 -13.29
CA ILE A 289 5.73 27.76 -11.85
C ILE A 289 7.17 28.21 -11.53
N LEU A 290 8.17 27.70 -12.25
CA LEU A 290 9.58 28.04 -12.06
C LEU A 290 9.99 29.35 -12.78
N ARG A 291 9.12 29.92 -13.62
CA ARG A 291 9.39 31.13 -14.41
C ARG A 291 8.57 32.35 -13.97
N ALA A 292 7.75 32.20 -12.93
CA ALA A 292 6.99 33.31 -12.36
C ALA A 292 7.96 34.41 -11.90
N LYS A 293 7.69 35.66 -12.28
CA LYS A 293 8.40 36.82 -11.72
C LYS A 293 7.93 37.01 -10.28
N ALA A 294 8.79 37.50 -9.41
CA ALA A 294 8.47 37.76 -8.00
C ALA A 294 7.24 38.66 -7.80
N ASP A 295 6.86 39.46 -8.81
CA ASP A 295 5.75 40.42 -8.75
C ASP A 295 4.40 39.89 -9.29
N GLU A 296 4.35 38.70 -9.92
CA GLU A 296 3.11 38.09 -10.45
C GLU A 296 3.02 36.61 -10.02
N PRO A 297 2.38 36.29 -8.88
CA PRO A 297 2.22 34.91 -8.46
C PRO A 297 1.30 34.17 -9.44
N ASN A 298 1.71 32.98 -9.90
CA ASN A 298 0.86 32.10 -10.73
C ASN A 298 -0.33 31.50 -9.95
N ILE A 299 -0.33 31.66 -8.62
CA ILE A 299 -1.45 31.30 -7.75
C ILE A 299 -2.54 32.34 -7.99
N THR A 300 -3.72 31.86 -8.38
CA THR A 300 -4.88 32.72 -8.69
C THR A 300 -6.06 32.47 -7.78
N ALA A 301 -6.03 31.41 -6.98
CA ALA A 301 -7.05 31.13 -5.96
C ALA A 301 -6.42 30.52 -4.71
N GLY A 302 -6.96 30.85 -3.53
CA GLY A 302 -6.47 30.37 -2.24
C GLY A 302 -5.47 31.31 -1.56
N SER A 303 -4.93 30.89 -0.42
CA SER A 303 -3.98 31.72 0.32
C SER A 303 -2.53 31.53 -0.15
N VAL A 304 -1.77 32.63 -0.17
CA VAL A 304 -0.34 32.65 -0.55
C VAL A 304 0.59 32.61 0.67
N ASP A 305 0.12 33.10 1.82
CA ASP A 305 0.91 33.48 3.00
C ASP A 305 0.17 33.18 4.32
N ASN A 306 -0.40 31.99 4.43
CA ASN A 306 -1.10 31.49 5.64
C ASN A 306 -2.28 32.36 6.10
N GLY A 307 -3.00 32.96 5.15
CA GLY A 307 -4.24 33.69 5.36
C GLY A 307 -4.10 35.20 5.43
N GLN A 308 -2.92 35.77 5.17
CA GLN A 308 -2.75 37.24 5.15
C GLN A 308 -3.28 37.84 3.83
N THR A 309 -3.03 37.16 2.72
CA THR A 309 -3.47 37.47 1.36
C THR A 309 -4.25 36.28 0.82
N ILE A 310 -5.48 36.53 0.37
CA ILE A 310 -6.39 35.55 -0.21
C ILE A 310 -6.77 36.00 -1.62
N LEU A 311 -6.59 35.11 -2.58
CA LEU A 311 -6.94 35.36 -3.98
C LEU A 311 -8.21 34.60 -4.35
N ASP A 312 -9.11 35.27 -5.07
CA ASP A 312 -10.42 34.76 -5.46
C ASP A 312 -10.62 34.85 -6.98
N ASP A 313 -10.34 33.76 -7.69
CA ASP A 313 -10.72 33.61 -9.09
C ASP A 313 -12.11 32.96 -9.21
N ALA A 314 -12.99 33.58 -10.01
CA ALA A 314 -14.37 33.15 -10.16
C ALA A 314 -14.53 31.72 -10.72
N TRP A 315 -13.63 31.30 -11.63
CA TRP A 315 -13.68 29.95 -12.19
C TRP A 315 -13.25 28.92 -11.15
N PHE A 316 -12.19 29.21 -10.40
CA PHE A 316 -11.76 28.32 -9.31
C PHE A 316 -12.80 28.25 -8.19
N ALA A 317 -13.46 29.35 -7.85
CA ALA A 317 -14.55 29.35 -6.87
C ALA A 317 -15.69 28.39 -7.27
N ASP A 318 -16.13 28.43 -8.54
CA ASP A 318 -17.17 27.52 -9.05
C ASP A 318 -16.71 26.05 -9.02
N LYS A 319 -15.49 25.77 -9.51
CA LYS A 319 -14.93 24.42 -9.53
C LYS A 319 -14.65 23.86 -8.13
N PHE A 320 -14.14 24.66 -7.22
CA PHE A 320 -13.97 24.28 -5.82
C PHE A 320 -15.33 24.07 -5.15
N GLY A 321 -16.36 24.82 -5.53
CA GLY A 321 -17.74 24.56 -5.13
C GLY A 321 -18.28 23.21 -5.62
N GLU A 322 -17.94 22.77 -6.84
CA GLU A 322 -18.27 21.43 -7.33
C GLU A 322 -17.57 20.33 -6.49
N VAL A 323 -16.29 20.51 -6.19
CA VAL A 323 -15.52 19.62 -5.31
C VAL A 323 -16.14 19.56 -3.91
N ALA A 324 -16.44 20.73 -3.33
CA ALA A 324 -17.01 20.85 -1.99
C ALA A 324 -18.35 20.13 -1.86
N LYS A 325 -19.23 20.27 -2.88
CA LYS A 325 -20.51 19.54 -2.93
C LYS A 325 -20.31 18.02 -2.91
N LYS A 326 -19.34 17.49 -3.66
CA LYS A 326 -19.02 16.05 -3.67
C LYS A 326 -18.44 15.54 -2.36
N LEU A 327 -17.84 16.42 -1.56
CA LEU A 327 -17.26 16.12 -0.25
C LEU A 327 -18.19 16.48 0.93
N ASN A 328 -19.42 16.91 0.66
CA ASN A 328 -20.36 17.40 1.67
C ASN A 328 -19.80 18.56 2.52
N LEU A 329 -19.08 19.48 1.87
CA LEU A 329 -18.50 20.67 2.49
C LEU A 329 -19.35 21.90 2.18
N GLN A 330 -19.45 22.81 3.15
CA GLN A 330 -20.14 24.09 2.98
C GLN A 330 -19.14 25.21 2.66
N PRO A 331 -19.52 26.18 1.82
CA PRO A 331 -18.75 27.41 1.72
C PRO A 331 -18.78 28.15 3.06
N HIS A 332 -17.66 28.75 3.44
CA HIS A 332 -17.52 29.54 4.66
C HIS A 332 -16.73 30.81 4.39
N VAL A 333 -16.91 31.79 5.26
CA VAL A 333 -16.24 33.10 5.16
C VAL A 333 -14.96 33.07 6.00
N VAL A 334 -13.87 33.49 5.40
CA VAL A 334 -12.57 33.71 6.06
C VAL A 334 -12.19 35.19 5.93
N THR A 335 -11.46 35.70 6.92
CA THR A 335 -10.98 37.09 6.91
C THR A 335 -9.48 37.11 6.68
N ASP A 336 -9.03 37.95 5.75
CA ASP A 336 -7.60 38.13 5.45
C ASP A 336 -6.90 39.01 6.51
N GLY A 337 -5.61 39.31 6.30
CA GLY A 337 -4.81 40.16 7.18
C GLY A 337 -5.25 41.63 7.21
N GLU A 338 -5.91 42.10 6.15
CA GLU A 338 -6.42 43.47 6.01
C GLU A 338 -7.85 43.63 6.55
N GLY A 339 -8.53 42.53 6.88
CA GLY A 339 -9.90 42.52 7.38
C GLY A 339 -10.97 42.31 6.30
N ALA A 340 -10.59 41.99 5.06
CA ALA A 340 -11.52 41.67 3.97
C ALA A 340 -12.07 40.25 4.11
N GLU A 341 -13.35 40.09 3.74
CA GLU A 341 -14.06 38.81 3.81
C GLU A 341 -14.06 38.09 2.46
N HIS A 342 -13.63 36.84 2.48
CA HIS A 342 -13.53 35.96 1.31
C HIS A 342 -14.38 34.71 1.52
N THR A 343 -15.12 34.30 0.48
CA THR A 343 -15.93 33.06 0.53
C THR A 343 -15.14 31.91 -0.06
N VAL A 344 -14.73 30.97 0.80
CA VAL A 344 -13.93 29.81 0.43
C VAL A 344 -14.79 28.54 0.48
N HIS A 345 -14.57 27.63 -0.48
CA HIS A 345 -15.35 26.38 -0.62
C HIS A 345 -14.62 25.13 -0.09
N LEU A 346 -13.29 25.16 -0.06
CA LEU A 346 -12.42 24.08 0.43
C LEU A 346 -11.62 24.61 1.63
N SER A 347 -10.45 24.06 1.92
CA SER A 347 -9.59 24.67 2.93
C SER A 347 -8.85 25.87 2.36
N LEU A 348 -8.61 26.87 3.20
CA LEU A 348 -7.78 28.05 2.91
C LEU A 348 -6.43 27.73 2.26
N ASP A 349 -5.83 26.59 2.62
CA ASP A 349 -4.53 26.15 2.08
C ASP A 349 -4.60 25.68 0.64
N THR A 350 -5.81 25.35 0.14
CA THR A 350 -5.98 24.81 -1.22
C THR A 350 -5.70 25.90 -2.24
N LYS A 351 -4.77 25.63 -3.16
CA LYS A 351 -4.34 26.60 -4.18
C LYS A 351 -4.84 26.24 -5.56
N GLY A 352 -5.30 27.26 -6.28
CA GLY A 352 -5.57 27.21 -7.71
C GLY A 352 -4.46 27.89 -8.51
N ILE A 353 -3.89 27.19 -9.49
CA ILE A 353 -2.80 27.70 -10.34
C ILE A 353 -3.19 27.61 -11.82
N ASN A 354 -2.98 28.71 -12.55
CA ASN A 354 -3.09 28.71 -14.01
C ASN A 354 -1.74 28.31 -14.62
N GLY A 355 -1.70 27.16 -15.30
CA GLY A 355 -0.53 26.71 -16.05
C GLY A 355 -0.33 27.52 -17.33
N THR A 356 0.92 27.70 -17.72
CA THR A 356 1.28 28.36 -19.00
C THR A 356 0.89 27.55 -20.24
N ASP A 357 0.54 26.27 -20.07
CA ASP A 357 -0.06 25.40 -21.07
C ASP A 357 -1.58 25.62 -21.25
N GLY A 358 -2.17 26.53 -20.46
CA GLY A 358 -3.60 26.83 -20.48
C GLY A 358 -4.45 25.93 -19.58
N ARG A 359 -3.84 24.94 -18.90
CA ARG A 359 -4.53 24.06 -17.96
C ARG A 359 -4.63 24.69 -16.58
N LYS A 360 -5.65 24.32 -15.81
CA LYS A 360 -5.90 24.85 -14.46
C LYS A 360 -5.69 23.77 -13.41
N TYR A 361 -4.81 24.03 -12.47
CA TYR A 361 -4.32 23.06 -11.49
C TYR A 361 -4.84 23.34 -10.09
N ILE A 362 -5.08 22.29 -9.32
CA ILE A 362 -5.37 22.35 -7.89
C ILE A 362 -4.25 21.67 -7.10
N LEU A 363 -3.77 22.32 -6.03
CA LEU A 363 -2.64 21.87 -5.20
C LEU A 363 -2.95 22.09 -3.70
N ASP A 364 -2.05 21.63 -2.84
CA ASP A 364 -2.09 21.79 -1.38
C ASP A 364 -3.37 21.21 -0.75
N LEU A 365 -3.55 19.90 -0.95
CA LEU A 365 -4.76 19.13 -0.62
C LEU A 365 -4.65 18.45 0.76
N SER A 366 -3.89 19.03 1.68
CA SER A 366 -3.56 18.39 2.96
C SER A 366 -4.75 18.38 3.92
N ARG A 367 -5.67 19.34 3.78
CA ARG A 367 -6.90 19.45 4.58
C ARG A 367 -8.14 19.32 3.70
N MET A 368 -8.54 18.07 3.45
CA MET A 368 -9.79 17.73 2.76
C MET A 368 -10.90 17.27 3.70
N THR A 369 -10.61 17.17 5.00
CA THR A 369 -11.57 16.79 6.05
C THR A 369 -11.34 17.64 7.30
N PRO A 370 -12.38 17.87 8.13
CA PRO A 370 -12.25 18.70 9.33
C PRO A 370 -11.30 18.11 10.38
N VAL A 371 -10.87 18.97 11.30
CA VAL A 371 -10.04 18.58 12.46
C VAL A 371 -10.88 17.82 13.49
N ASP A 372 -10.28 16.80 14.08
CA ASP A 372 -10.76 16.03 15.23
C ASP A 372 -10.53 16.84 16.52
N ILE A 373 -11.35 17.88 16.71
CA ILE A 373 -11.17 18.84 17.79
C ILE A 373 -11.35 18.23 19.18
N THR A 374 -12.25 17.24 19.33
CA THR A 374 -12.45 16.57 20.63
C THR A 374 -11.22 15.81 21.06
N TRP A 375 -10.50 15.20 20.11
CA TRP A 375 -9.21 14.58 20.40
C TRP A 375 -8.17 15.61 20.85
N LEU A 376 -8.04 16.74 20.14
CA LEU A 376 -7.04 17.77 20.49
C LEU A 376 -7.34 18.44 21.84
N ASP A 377 -8.61 18.74 22.11
CA ASP A 377 -9.06 19.31 23.40
C ASP A 377 -8.76 18.35 24.56
N ALA A 378 -8.98 17.04 24.37
CA ALA A 378 -8.68 16.02 25.36
C ALA A 378 -7.17 15.75 25.53
N HIS A 379 -6.35 16.02 24.51
CA HIS A 379 -4.91 15.74 24.51
C HIS A 379 -4.07 16.97 24.18
N PRO A 380 -3.94 17.96 25.10
CA PRO A 380 -3.20 19.20 24.85
C PRO A 380 -1.70 19.00 24.54
N ARG A 381 -1.13 17.85 24.94
CA ARG A 381 0.27 17.48 24.67
C ARG A 381 0.45 16.73 23.35
N TYR A 382 -0.62 16.50 22.59
CA TYR A 382 -0.53 15.73 21.34
C TYR A 382 0.44 16.41 20.36
N PRO A 383 1.32 15.67 19.65
CA PRO A 383 2.50 16.28 19.02
C PRO A 383 2.25 17.22 17.83
N HIS A 384 1.02 17.28 17.29
CA HIS A 384 0.69 18.15 16.15
C HIS A 384 -0.81 18.45 16.04
N ALA A 385 -1.18 19.59 15.47
CA ALA A 385 -2.57 20.02 15.27
C ALA A 385 -3.23 19.43 14.00
N MET A 386 -2.46 18.77 13.10
CA MET A 386 -2.99 18.10 11.89
C MET A 386 -3.75 16.79 12.18
N ALA A 387 -4.60 16.80 13.20
CA ALA A 387 -5.41 15.68 13.64
C ALA A 387 -6.73 15.62 12.84
N LEU A 388 -6.67 15.35 11.52
CA LEU A 388 -7.88 15.37 10.68
C LEU A 388 -8.73 14.10 10.82
N LEU A 389 -10.05 14.27 10.78
CA LEU A 389 -11.05 13.21 10.71
C LEU A 389 -10.92 12.40 9.40
N ARG A 390 -11.43 11.18 9.40
CA ARG A 390 -11.46 10.32 8.21
C ARG A 390 -12.68 10.61 7.33
N PRO A 391 -12.56 10.59 5.99
CA PRO A 391 -13.73 10.66 5.10
C PRO A 391 -14.80 9.62 5.45
N GLU A 392 -14.37 8.39 5.77
CA GLU A 392 -15.27 7.30 6.14
C GLU A 392 -16.07 7.63 7.43
N ALA A 393 -15.49 8.39 8.38
CA ALA A 393 -16.22 8.85 9.56
C ALA A 393 -17.29 9.89 9.22
N LEU A 394 -16.99 10.78 8.25
CA LEU A 394 -17.97 11.76 7.77
C LEU A 394 -19.14 11.06 7.09
N GLU A 395 -18.87 10.06 6.25
CA GLU A 395 -19.90 9.24 5.61
C GLU A 395 -20.80 8.55 6.65
N HIS A 396 -20.21 7.90 7.66
CA HIS A 396 -20.99 7.27 8.74
C HIS A 396 -21.82 8.28 9.53
N PHE A 397 -21.27 9.46 9.80
CA PHE A 397 -21.97 10.54 10.50
C PHE A 397 -23.17 11.04 9.69
N PHE A 398 -22.98 11.31 8.39
CA PHE A 398 -24.06 11.77 7.52
C PHE A 398 -25.15 10.70 7.38
N HIS A 399 -24.78 9.43 7.21
CA HIS A 399 -25.76 8.34 7.22
C HIS A 399 -26.52 8.27 8.55
N HIS A 400 -25.84 8.42 9.68
CA HIS A 400 -26.49 8.43 10.99
C HIS A 400 -27.48 9.59 11.14
N GLN A 401 -27.10 10.81 10.73
CA GLN A 401 -27.99 11.97 10.76
C GLN A 401 -29.19 11.78 9.84
N MET A 402 -28.98 11.30 8.61
CA MET A 402 -30.05 11.02 7.65
C MET A 402 -31.04 9.99 8.20
N GLN A 403 -30.55 8.88 8.76
CA GLN A 403 -31.40 7.86 9.39
C GLN A 403 -32.23 8.44 10.55
N ALA A 404 -31.61 9.25 11.41
CA ALA A 404 -32.30 9.89 12.53
C ALA A 404 -33.42 10.84 12.05
N GLN A 405 -33.17 11.62 11.00
CA GLN A 405 -34.17 12.53 10.42
C GLN A 405 -35.33 11.79 9.77
N VAL A 406 -35.06 10.73 9.01
CA VAL A 406 -36.09 9.88 8.39
C VAL A 406 -36.98 9.26 9.47
N LEU A 407 -36.37 8.70 10.53
CA LEU A 407 -37.10 8.15 11.67
C LEU A 407 -37.97 9.21 12.37
N ALA A 408 -37.45 10.42 12.55
CA ALA A 408 -38.19 11.53 13.15
C ALA A 408 -39.42 11.92 12.32
N LYS A 409 -39.27 12.03 10.99
CA LYS A 409 -40.37 12.31 10.05
C LYS A 409 -41.42 11.20 10.03
N ILE A 410 -41.00 9.93 9.98
CA ILE A 410 -41.92 8.78 10.05
C ILE A 410 -42.73 8.80 11.36
N ARG A 411 -42.09 9.12 12.49
CA ARG A 411 -42.78 9.24 13.78
C ARG A 411 -43.76 10.42 13.79
N ALA A 412 -43.38 11.58 13.25
CA ALA A 412 -44.24 12.75 13.14
C ALA A 412 -45.48 12.47 12.26
N GLY A 413 -45.30 11.91 11.06
CA GLY A 413 -46.41 11.58 10.16
C GLY A 413 -47.36 10.52 10.73
N ARG A 414 -46.86 9.54 11.50
CA ARG A 414 -47.73 8.59 12.22
C ARG A 414 -48.50 9.23 13.36
N ALA A 415 -47.87 10.15 14.10
CA ALA A 415 -48.53 10.90 15.17
C ALA A 415 -49.67 11.78 14.61
N GLU A 416 -49.43 12.45 13.48
CA GLU A 416 -50.46 13.23 12.76
C GLU A 416 -51.60 12.36 12.24
N ALA A 417 -51.30 11.14 11.78
CA ALA A 417 -52.29 10.16 11.33
C ALA A 417 -53.03 9.44 12.48
N GLY A 418 -52.77 9.77 13.75
CA GLY A 418 -53.37 9.12 14.92
C GLY A 418 -53.03 7.63 15.05
N ARG A 419 -51.94 7.19 14.42
CA ARG A 419 -51.46 5.80 14.45
C ARG A 419 -50.49 5.62 15.62
N PRO A 420 -50.44 4.44 16.26
CA PRO A 420 -49.47 4.19 17.32
C PRO A 420 -48.03 4.37 16.79
N PRO A 421 -47.11 4.85 17.64
CA PRO A 421 -45.71 5.00 17.28
C PRO A 421 -45.19 3.65 16.80
N ALA A 422 -44.46 3.67 15.68
CA ALA A 422 -43.87 2.47 15.14
C ALA A 422 -42.74 1.99 16.06
N GLU A 423 -42.73 0.70 16.41
CA GLU A 423 -41.51 -0.03 16.77
C GLU A 423 -40.69 -0.24 15.48
N VAL A 424 -40.31 0.84 14.79
CA VAL A 424 -39.27 0.76 13.77
C VAL A 424 -37.98 1.14 14.45
N ASP A 425 -37.15 0.13 14.67
CA ASP A 425 -35.82 0.25 15.22
C ASP A 425 -34.91 0.81 14.12
N ALA A 426 -33.82 1.50 14.48
CA ALA A 426 -32.82 1.92 13.50
C ALA A 426 -32.24 0.72 12.71
N ALA A 427 -32.30 -0.49 13.29
CA ALA A 427 -31.89 -1.73 12.64
C ALA A 427 -32.74 -2.10 11.42
N THR A 428 -34.03 -1.71 11.40
CA THR A 428 -34.98 -2.04 10.32
C THR A 428 -34.82 -1.16 9.08
N LEU A 429 -33.99 -0.10 9.14
CA LEU A 429 -33.67 0.81 8.03
C LEU A 429 -32.39 0.43 7.26
N SER A 430 -31.78 -0.71 7.60
CA SER A 430 -30.54 -1.18 6.96
C SER A 430 -30.74 -1.67 5.51
N ASP A 431 -31.98 -1.99 5.12
CA ASP A 431 -32.36 -2.34 3.75
C ASP A 431 -33.22 -1.23 3.14
N ILE A 432 -32.56 -0.22 2.55
CA ILE A 432 -33.22 0.91 1.85
C ILE A 432 -34.16 0.39 0.74
N ASP A 433 -33.85 -0.76 0.15
CA ASP A 433 -34.65 -1.42 -0.89
C ASP A 433 -35.98 -2.02 -0.38
N GLU A 434 -36.15 -2.18 0.94
CA GLU A 434 -37.41 -2.65 1.56
C GLU A 434 -38.30 -1.49 2.04
N LEU A 435 -37.83 -0.23 1.94
CA LEU A 435 -38.63 0.95 2.28
C LEU A 435 -39.73 1.19 1.24
N ALA A 436 -40.88 1.71 1.69
CA ALA A 436 -41.95 2.11 0.79
C ALA A 436 -41.45 3.14 -0.24
N PRO A 437 -41.90 3.11 -1.51
CA PRO A 437 -41.44 4.03 -2.56
C PRO A 437 -41.55 5.51 -2.19
N GLU A 438 -42.53 5.86 -1.34
CA GLU A 438 -42.75 7.20 -0.79
C GLU A 438 -41.58 7.68 0.07
N VAL A 439 -41.01 6.80 0.91
CA VAL A 439 -39.83 7.10 1.76
C VAL A 439 -38.57 7.22 0.91
N ILE A 440 -38.45 6.41 -0.15
CA ILE A 440 -37.32 6.47 -1.11
C ILE A 440 -37.36 7.79 -1.89
N GLN A 441 -38.56 8.23 -2.30
CA GLN A 441 -38.74 9.50 -2.99
C GLN A 441 -38.43 10.69 -2.07
N GLU A 442 -38.90 10.68 -0.82
CA GLU A 442 -38.55 11.72 0.15
C GLU A 442 -37.06 11.73 0.52
N LEU A 443 -36.40 10.57 0.63
CA LEU A 443 -34.95 10.45 0.81
C LEU A 443 -34.17 11.09 -0.35
N SER A 444 -34.71 10.99 -1.58
CA SER A 444 -34.11 11.61 -2.76
C SER A 444 -34.33 13.12 -2.87
N GLU A 445 -35.35 13.63 -2.17
CA GLU A 445 -35.73 15.05 -2.13
C GLU A 445 -35.19 15.78 -0.88
N MET A 446 -34.59 15.06 0.07
CA MET A 446 -33.94 15.67 1.23
C MET A 446 -32.69 16.44 0.83
N ASP A 447 -32.71 17.75 1.10
CA ASP A 447 -31.61 18.65 0.81
C ASP A 447 -30.40 18.31 1.71
N ALA A 448 -29.35 17.74 1.11
CA ALA A 448 -28.09 17.41 1.80
C ALA A 448 -27.30 18.67 2.25
N SER A 449 -27.87 19.87 2.14
CA SER A 449 -27.26 21.14 2.55
C SER A 449 -27.21 21.34 4.06
N ASP A 450 -28.15 20.76 4.81
CA ASP A 450 -28.32 21.05 6.25
C ASP A 450 -27.23 20.43 7.16
N HIS A 451 -26.36 19.59 6.60
CA HIS A 451 -25.34 18.85 7.37
C HIS A 451 -23.91 19.13 6.92
N ARG A 452 -23.69 20.06 5.99
CA ARG A 452 -22.36 20.29 5.42
C ARG A 452 -21.39 20.89 6.44
N LEU A 453 -20.10 20.58 6.29
CA LEU A 453 -19.06 20.96 7.26
C LEU A 453 -18.09 21.99 6.67
N SER A 454 -17.67 22.94 7.50
CA SER A 454 -16.55 23.84 7.16
C SER A 454 -15.23 23.18 7.54
N LEU A 455 -14.24 23.27 6.66
CA LEU A 455 -12.88 22.74 6.90
C LEU A 455 -12.04 23.64 7.80
N ASP A 456 -12.32 24.96 7.80
CA ASP A 456 -11.46 25.94 8.46
C ASP A 456 -12.00 26.41 9.83
N ALA A 457 -13.05 25.76 10.35
CA ALA A 457 -13.71 26.10 11.63
C ALA A 457 -12.75 26.14 12.85
N PHE A 458 -11.66 25.37 12.80
CA PHE A 458 -10.62 25.28 13.85
C PHE A 458 -9.22 25.59 13.30
N THR A 459 -9.12 26.59 12.41
CA THR A 459 -7.82 27.09 11.92
C THR A 459 -7.33 28.31 12.70
N HIS A 460 -6.12 28.78 12.39
CA HIS A 460 -5.49 29.95 13.02
C HIS A 460 -6.10 31.28 12.56
N VAL A 461 -6.82 31.29 11.44
CA VAL A 461 -7.61 32.45 10.98
C VAL A 461 -8.89 32.52 11.79
N LYS A 462 -9.31 33.72 12.23
CA LYS A 462 -10.47 33.89 13.11
C LYS A 462 -11.72 33.27 12.48
N PRO A 463 -12.30 32.21 13.06
CA PRO A 463 -13.54 31.64 12.57
C PRO A 463 -14.67 32.63 12.87
N GLN A 464 -15.40 33.04 11.84
CA GLN A 464 -16.47 34.03 12.01
C GLN A 464 -17.77 33.44 12.57
N ASN A 465 -18.04 32.13 12.36
CA ASN A 465 -19.32 31.51 12.72
C ASN A 465 -19.19 30.40 13.79
N PRO A 466 -19.71 30.60 15.01
CA PRO A 466 -19.77 29.56 16.04
C PRO A 466 -20.54 28.30 15.63
N ALA A 467 -21.53 28.41 14.74
CA ALA A 467 -22.31 27.26 14.29
C ALA A 467 -21.46 26.22 13.54
N ASP A 468 -20.47 26.70 12.77
CA ASP A 468 -19.55 25.83 12.03
C ASP A 468 -18.63 25.04 12.98
N GLN A 469 -18.20 25.69 14.08
CA GLN A 469 -17.43 25.03 15.13
C GLN A 469 -18.25 23.95 15.85
N ASP A 470 -19.51 24.24 16.14
CA ASP A 470 -20.40 23.29 16.78
C ASP A 470 -20.70 22.09 15.88
N ALA A 471 -20.88 22.30 14.57
CA ALA A 471 -21.06 21.23 13.59
C ALA A 471 -19.83 20.30 13.51
N VAL A 472 -18.61 20.87 13.39
CA VAL A 472 -17.37 20.07 13.36
C VAL A 472 -17.15 19.34 14.68
N ARG A 473 -17.43 19.99 15.82
CA ARG A 473 -17.35 19.36 17.15
C ARG A 473 -18.35 18.21 17.30
N ALA A 474 -19.55 18.32 16.73
CA ALA A 474 -20.55 17.25 16.77
C ALA A 474 -20.04 15.97 16.07
N VAL A 475 -19.42 16.10 14.89
CA VAL A 475 -18.83 14.94 14.19
C VAL A 475 -17.66 14.34 14.98
N SER A 476 -16.81 15.21 15.53
CA SER A 476 -15.67 14.81 16.36
C SER A 476 -16.12 14.03 17.62
N ARG A 477 -17.26 14.39 18.23
CA ARG A 477 -17.88 13.64 19.35
C ARG A 477 -18.43 12.30 18.88
N PHE A 478 -19.13 12.26 17.75
CA PHE A 478 -19.68 11.03 17.18
C PHE A 478 -18.62 9.94 16.99
N VAL A 479 -17.38 10.31 16.61
CA VAL A 479 -16.26 9.35 16.51
C VAL A 479 -15.97 8.66 17.85
N GLY A 480 -15.86 9.43 18.94
CA GLY A 480 -15.53 8.90 20.27
C GLY A 480 -16.70 8.22 20.97
N ASP A 481 -17.89 8.81 20.87
CA ASP A 481 -19.06 8.41 21.66
C ASP A 481 -19.86 7.27 21.01
N GLU A 482 -19.86 7.19 19.67
CA GLU A 482 -20.68 6.23 18.94
C GLU A 482 -19.86 5.27 18.07
N LEU A 483 -18.98 5.78 17.19
CA LEU A 483 -18.22 4.94 16.26
C LEU A 483 -17.24 4.02 16.98
N LEU A 484 -16.46 4.54 17.93
CA LEU A 484 -15.46 3.76 18.65
C LEU A 484 -16.08 2.59 19.46
N PRO A 485 -17.11 2.80 20.31
CA PRO A 485 -17.76 1.70 21.03
C PRO A 485 -18.47 0.71 20.11
N ARG A 486 -19.05 1.18 19.00
CA ARG A 486 -19.63 0.30 17.98
C ARG A 486 -18.56 -0.58 17.32
N ALA A 487 -17.47 0.03 16.87
CA ALA A 487 -16.36 -0.69 16.24
C ALA A 487 -15.73 -1.72 17.20
N ALA A 488 -15.58 -1.39 18.49
CA ALA A 488 -15.08 -2.31 19.51
C ALA A 488 -15.99 -3.55 19.65
N ARG A 489 -17.31 -3.35 19.73
CA ARG A 489 -18.29 -4.46 19.79
C ARG A 489 -18.24 -5.32 18.53
N GLU A 490 -18.28 -4.69 17.35
CA GLU A 490 -18.15 -5.39 16.06
C GLU A 490 -16.88 -6.24 16.04
N MET A 491 -15.73 -5.69 16.41
CA MET A 491 -14.45 -6.38 16.45
C MET A 491 -14.42 -7.57 17.42
N ALA A 492 -15.06 -7.44 18.58
CA ALA A 492 -15.17 -8.52 19.55
C ALA A 492 -15.98 -9.72 19.03
N GLU A 493 -16.96 -9.45 18.14
CA GLU A 493 -17.84 -10.45 17.52
C GLU A 493 -17.28 -11.04 16.22
N LEU A 494 -16.25 -10.43 15.62
CA LEU A 494 -15.64 -10.94 14.38
C LEU A 494 -15.09 -12.35 14.57
N SER A 495 -15.22 -13.18 13.54
CA SER A 495 -14.58 -14.49 13.45
C SER A 495 -14.14 -14.74 12.01
N GLY A 496 -13.28 -15.74 11.80
CA GLY A 496 -12.84 -16.07 10.45
C GLY A 496 -11.89 -15.03 9.86
N ALA A 497 -11.88 -14.99 8.53
CA ALA A 497 -11.10 -14.07 7.70
C ALA A 497 -11.49 -12.58 7.85
N SER A 498 -12.58 -12.28 8.56
CA SER A 498 -13.01 -10.90 8.83
C SER A 498 -12.21 -10.23 9.94
N LEU A 499 -11.64 -11.01 10.87
CA LEU A 499 -10.76 -10.49 11.91
C LEU A 499 -9.42 -10.08 11.27
N PRO A 500 -8.88 -8.88 11.59
CA PRO A 500 -7.61 -8.45 11.00
C PRO A 500 -6.45 -9.37 11.38
N ALA A 501 -5.83 -10.02 10.39
CA ALA A 501 -4.74 -10.97 10.66
C ALA A 501 -3.41 -10.29 11.06
N ASP A 502 -3.13 -9.08 10.58
CA ASP A 502 -1.90 -8.34 10.88
C ASP A 502 -2.14 -6.82 11.00
N GLY A 503 -1.08 -6.06 11.31
CA GLY A 503 -1.18 -4.61 11.49
C GLY A 503 -1.60 -3.84 10.23
N ALA A 504 -1.34 -4.38 9.02
CA ALA A 504 -1.80 -3.78 7.77
C ALA A 504 -3.31 -3.99 7.59
N ALA A 505 -3.80 -5.20 7.85
CA ALA A 505 -5.22 -5.51 7.87
C ALA A 505 -5.96 -4.69 8.94
N LEU A 506 -5.36 -4.52 10.14
CA LEU A 506 -5.95 -3.72 11.22
C LEU A 506 -6.08 -2.25 10.79
N THR A 507 -5.04 -1.70 10.16
CA THR A 507 -5.07 -0.34 9.62
C THR A 507 -6.22 -0.17 8.61
N ARG A 508 -6.35 -1.09 7.65
CA ARG A 508 -7.45 -1.05 6.66
C ARG A 508 -8.82 -1.20 7.33
N TRP A 509 -8.93 -2.08 8.33
CA TRP A 509 -10.18 -2.29 9.05
C TRP A 509 -10.60 -1.03 9.83
N MET A 510 -9.70 -0.44 10.63
CA MET A 510 -9.99 0.78 11.39
C MET A 510 -10.37 1.94 10.46
N HIS A 511 -9.66 2.08 9.34
CA HIS A 511 -9.97 3.12 8.36
C HIS A 511 -11.37 2.97 7.76
N ARG A 512 -11.80 1.74 7.41
CA ARG A 512 -13.17 1.46 6.94
C ARG A 512 -14.24 1.79 7.98
N GLN A 513 -13.90 1.68 9.27
CA GLN A 513 -14.78 2.07 10.38
C GLN A 513 -14.77 3.58 10.66
N GLY A 514 -14.02 4.39 9.89
CA GLY A 514 -13.87 5.83 10.15
C GLY A 514 -12.86 6.18 11.25
N LEU A 515 -12.14 5.21 11.80
CA LEU A 515 -11.21 5.45 12.92
C LEU A 515 -9.80 5.76 12.41
N ASN A 516 -9.24 6.88 12.89
CA ASN A 516 -7.81 7.16 12.73
C ASN A 516 -6.97 6.23 13.63
N MET A 517 -5.73 5.95 13.22
CA MET A 517 -4.82 5.07 13.99
C MET A 517 -4.43 5.63 15.37
N ARG A 518 -4.71 6.91 15.67
CA ARG A 518 -4.57 7.47 17.03
C ARG A 518 -5.50 6.80 18.05
N TYR A 519 -6.65 6.29 17.59
CA TYR A 519 -7.61 5.57 18.42
C TYR A 519 -7.23 4.11 18.73
N LEU A 520 -6.01 3.65 18.40
CA LEU A 520 -5.55 2.30 18.74
C LEU A 520 -5.62 2.03 20.25
N GLY A 521 -5.19 3.00 21.07
CA GLY A 521 -5.24 2.90 22.52
C GLY A 521 -6.67 2.86 23.06
N PRO A 522 -7.52 3.87 22.75
CA PRO A 522 -8.93 3.86 23.10
C PRO A 522 -9.64 2.58 22.68
N LEU A 523 -9.42 2.09 21.45
CA LEU A 523 -10.01 0.84 20.97
C LEU A 523 -9.60 -0.36 21.83
N ALA A 524 -8.31 -0.50 22.13
CA ALA A 524 -7.81 -1.56 23.00
C ALA A 524 -8.39 -1.46 24.43
N THR A 525 -8.52 -0.24 24.97
CA THR A 525 -9.13 0.01 26.29
C THR A 525 -10.62 -0.33 26.30
N THR A 526 -11.38 0.09 25.28
CA THR A 526 -12.80 -0.26 25.15
C THR A 526 -12.99 -1.77 25.00
N LEU A 527 -12.17 -2.44 24.18
CA LEU A 527 -12.21 -3.90 24.04
C LEU A 527 -11.95 -4.63 25.36
N ARG A 528 -11.08 -4.11 26.24
CA ARG A 528 -10.90 -4.66 27.60
C ARG A 528 -12.11 -4.42 28.49
N GLY A 529 -12.72 -3.25 28.39
CA GLY A 529 -13.89 -2.87 29.20
C GLY A 529 -15.17 -3.62 28.86
N LEU A 530 -15.25 -4.29 27.70
CA LEU A 530 -16.41 -5.07 27.28
C LEU A 530 -16.58 -6.40 28.04
N ASP A 531 -15.72 -6.71 29.02
CA ASP A 531 -15.76 -7.85 29.97
C ASP A 531 -16.55 -9.07 29.46
N MET A 532 -16.05 -9.65 28.37
CA MET A 532 -16.61 -10.87 27.80
C MET A 532 -16.05 -12.03 28.62
N GLU A 533 -16.91 -12.76 29.33
CA GLU A 533 -16.58 -13.93 30.19
C GLU A 533 -15.79 -15.05 29.48
N ASP A 534 -15.50 -14.92 28.17
CA ASP A 534 -14.67 -15.81 27.38
C ASP A 534 -13.28 -15.22 27.05
N PRO A 535 -12.22 -15.70 27.72
CA PRO A 535 -10.83 -15.36 27.44
C PRO A 535 -10.31 -15.89 26.08
N SER A 536 -11.13 -16.59 25.28
CA SER A 536 -10.76 -17.15 23.96
C SER A 536 -11.08 -16.25 22.77
N SER A 537 -11.56 -15.02 23.03
CA SER A 537 -12.23 -14.17 22.06
C SER A 537 -11.31 -13.43 21.09
N SER A 538 -11.83 -13.17 19.89
CA SER A 538 -11.29 -12.25 18.90
C SER A 538 -10.88 -10.90 19.49
N ALA A 539 -11.50 -10.48 20.59
CA ALA A 539 -11.15 -9.30 21.36
C ALA A 539 -9.72 -9.37 21.94
N GLN A 540 -9.29 -10.49 22.54
CA GLN A 540 -7.92 -10.60 23.08
C GLN A 540 -6.86 -10.56 21.98
N TYR A 541 -7.13 -11.24 20.87
CA TYR A 541 -6.28 -11.17 19.69
C TYR A 541 -6.20 -9.73 19.16
N ALA A 542 -7.35 -9.07 19.02
CA ALA A 542 -7.43 -7.69 18.56
C ALA A 542 -6.70 -6.71 19.48
N ILE A 543 -6.81 -6.87 20.80
CA ILE A 543 -6.07 -6.10 21.79
C ILE A 543 -4.56 -6.28 21.58
N ALA A 544 -4.08 -7.53 21.52
CA ALA A 544 -2.67 -7.82 21.30
C ALA A 544 -2.16 -7.28 19.95
N LEU A 545 -3.03 -7.24 18.93
CA LEU A 545 -2.70 -6.67 17.63
C LEU A 545 -2.60 -5.14 17.69
N CYS A 546 -3.51 -4.47 18.39
CA CYS A 546 -3.46 -3.02 18.63
C CYS A 546 -2.18 -2.64 19.38
N GLU A 547 -1.86 -3.38 20.44
CA GLU A 547 -0.62 -3.27 21.21
C GLU A 547 0.63 -3.39 20.29
N LEU A 548 0.72 -4.46 19.50
CA LEU A 548 1.86 -4.69 18.59
C LEU A 548 1.98 -3.56 17.55
N GLU A 549 0.86 -3.08 17.01
CA GLU A 549 0.85 -2.02 16.00
C GLU A 549 1.23 -0.65 16.59
N MET A 550 0.85 -0.35 17.84
CA MET A 550 1.32 0.85 18.55
C MET A 550 2.84 0.83 18.72
N VAL A 551 3.40 -0.30 19.20
CA VAL A 551 4.86 -0.48 19.33
C VAL A 551 5.56 -0.35 17.98
N ALA A 552 5.07 -1.04 16.95
CA ALA A 552 5.67 -0.98 15.62
C ALA A 552 5.71 0.46 15.07
N ARG A 553 4.66 1.26 15.29
CA ARG A 553 4.59 2.66 14.84
C ARG A 553 5.58 3.56 15.55
N VAL A 554 5.75 3.39 16.87
CA VAL A 554 6.74 4.17 17.63
C VAL A 554 8.15 3.76 17.24
N LEU A 555 8.45 2.46 17.20
CA LEU A 555 9.75 1.96 16.78
C LEU A 555 10.10 2.39 15.35
N LYS A 556 9.16 2.29 14.41
CA LYS A 556 9.32 2.82 13.04
C LYS A 556 9.81 4.26 13.08
N ARG A 557 9.19 5.10 13.90
CA ARG A 557 9.48 6.53 13.98
C ARG A 557 10.86 6.84 14.54
N VAL A 558 11.27 6.14 15.60
CA VAL A 558 12.60 6.29 16.22
C VAL A 558 13.68 5.80 15.27
N ILE A 559 13.53 4.58 14.73
CA ILE A 559 14.50 3.97 13.81
C ILE A 559 14.63 4.82 12.55
N ARG A 560 13.52 5.32 12.00
CA ARG A 560 13.52 6.22 10.84
C ARG A 560 14.36 7.48 11.09
N GLY A 561 14.22 8.10 12.26
CA GLY A 561 15.02 9.27 12.64
C GLY A 561 16.53 8.96 12.66
N CYS A 562 16.91 7.82 13.23
CA CYS A 562 18.30 7.37 13.25
C CYS A 562 18.83 7.08 11.83
N MET A 563 18.03 6.42 10.99
CA MET A 563 18.37 6.14 9.58
C MET A 563 18.59 7.42 8.76
N GLN A 564 17.78 8.45 9.01
CA GLN A 564 17.90 9.74 8.32
C GLN A 564 19.20 10.45 8.69
N ALA A 565 19.55 10.45 9.98
CA ALA A 565 20.71 11.15 10.54
C ALA A 565 22.07 10.55 10.15
N VAL A 566 22.15 9.25 9.83
CA VAL A 566 23.42 8.61 9.45
C VAL A 566 23.69 8.66 7.94
N PRO A 567 24.95 8.67 7.47
CA PRO A 567 25.27 8.47 6.06
C PRO A 567 24.79 7.10 5.54
N PHE A 568 24.49 6.98 4.25
CA PHE A 568 24.00 5.73 3.65
C PHE A 568 24.95 4.54 3.92
N ALA A 569 26.26 4.77 3.92
CA ALA A 569 27.27 3.75 4.21
C ALA A 569 27.21 3.16 5.64
N ARG A 570 26.56 3.85 6.60
CA ARG A 570 26.37 3.38 7.98
C ARG A 570 24.97 2.84 8.25
N LEU A 571 24.08 2.85 7.26
CA LEU A 571 22.69 2.44 7.40
C LEU A 571 22.55 1.02 7.97
N ALA A 572 23.33 0.06 7.46
CA ALA A 572 23.30 -1.33 7.91
C ALA A 572 23.70 -1.49 9.39
N ALA A 573 24.73 -0.77 9.84
CA ALA A 573 25.17 -0.81 11.23
C ALA A 573 24.14 -0.15 12.16
N CYS A 574 23.56 0.97 11.75
CA CYS A 574 22.49 1.66 12.48
C CYS A 574 21.26 0.75 12.67
N VAL A 575 20.75 0.18 11.58
CA VAL A 575 19.57 -0.70 11.62
C VAL A 575 19.85 -1.94 12.47
N ALA A 576 21.01 -2.59 12.30
CA ALA A 576 21.38 -3.76 13.08
C ALA A 576 21.47 -3.47 14.58
N HIS A 577 22.05 -2.33 14.97
CA HIS A 577 22.10 -1.90 16.36
C HIS A 577 20.69 -1.67 16.92
N MET A 578 19.87 -0.88 16.24
CA MET A 578 18.52 -0.59 16.70
C MET A 578 17.65 -1.85 16.82
N LEU A 579 17.69 -2.75 15.84
CA LEU A 579 16.98 -4.03 15.93
C LEU A 579 17.52 -4.90 17.08
N SER A 580 18.83 -4.89 17.32
CA SER A 580 19.41 -5.57 18.49
C SER A 580 18.88 -4.96 19.78
N CYS A 581 18.76 -3.65 19.91
CA CYS A 581 18.17 -2.99 21.08
C CYS A 581 16.69 -3.37 21.28
N VAL A 582 15.91 -3.50 20.20
CA VAL A 582 14.50 -3.88 20.26
C VAL A 582 14.32 -5.32 20.76
N PHE A 583 15.09 -6.25 20.22
CA PHE A 583 14.86 -7.69 20.42
C PHE A 583 15.76 -8.34 21.48
N THR A 584 16.70 -7.59 22.07
CA THR A 584 17.45 -8.06 23.24
C THR A 584 16.58 -7.95 24.49
N PRO A 585 16.38 -9.04 25.26
CA PRO A 585 15.62 -8.99 26.52
C PRO A 585 16.22 -7.98 27.51
N LEU A 586 15.36 -7.25 28.21
CA LEU A 586 15.76 -6.38 29.32
C LEU A 586 16.18 -7.25 30.52
N ALA A 587 17.26 -6.91 31.21
CA ALA A 587 17.64 -7.59 32.45
C ALA A 587 16.69 -7.17 33.58
N ASP A 588 16.48 -8.04 34.59
CA ASP A 588 15.61 -7.76 35.75
C ASP A 588 15.99 -6.47 36.50
N ARG A 589 17.27 -6.07 36.48
CA ARG A 589 17.74 -4.81 37.09
C ARG A 589 17.31 -3.58 36.29
N ASP A 590 17.42 -3.65 34.97
CA ASP A 590 17.03 -2.56 34.04
C ASP A 590 15.51 -2.38 33.97
N ALA A 591 14.73 -3.40 34.38
CA ALA A 591 13.28 -3.32 34.50
C ALA A 591 12.81 -2.58 35.77
N THR A 592 13.68 -2.44 36.78
CA THR A 592 13.38 -1.82 38.08
C THR A 592 14.03 -0.45 38.30
N ASP A 593 14.93 -0.01 37.43
CA ASP A 593 15.54 1.31 37.54
C ASP A 593 14.46 2.40 37.45
N THR A 594 14.40 3.26 38.46
CA THR A 594 13.46 4.36 38.58
C THR A 594 13.50 5.24 37.32
N GLU A 595 12.33 5.47 36.72
CA GLU A 595 12.10 6.21 35.46
C GLU A 595 12.76 7.59 35.35
N THR A 596 13.34 8.11 36.44
CA THR A 596 13.94 9.44 36.56
C THR A 596 15.36 9.57 36.01
N GLU A 597 16.09 8.48 35.70
CA GLU A 597 17.51 8.56 35.25
C GLU A 597 17.75 8.17 33.79
N ILE A 598 16.77 7.60 33.07
CA ILE A 598 16.95 7.19 31.68
C ILE A 598 16.72 8.39 30.75
N THR A 599 17.81 9.05 30.33
CA THR A 599 17.74 10.12 29.33
C THR A 599 17.87 9.54 27.92
N PRO A 600 16.87 9.73 27.04
CA PRO A 600 16.98 9.28 25.66
C PRO A 600 18.08 10.06 24.91
N PRO A 601 18.79 9.44 23.96
CA PRO A 601 19.81 10.14 23.17
C PRO A 601 19.21 11.34 22.43
N SER A 602 19.86 12.51 22.54
CA SER A 602 19.44 13.74 21.87
C SER A 602 19.95 13.83 20.43
N ASP A 603 21.15 13.30 20.17
CA ASP A 603 21.74 13.21 18.84
C ASP A 603 21.38 11.87 18.18
N LEU A 604 20.51 11.93 17.17
CA LEU A 604 20.07 10.77 16.41
C LEU A 604 21.18 10.15 15.54
N SER A 605 22.26 10.89 15.28
CA SER A 605 23.40 10.38 14.50
C SER A 605 24.27 9.41 15.31
N ASP A 606 24.28 9.56 16.64
CA ASP A 606 24.89 8.63 17.58
C ASP A 606 23.91 7.53 18.01
N TYR A 607 23.52 6.71 17.03
CA TYR A 607 22.62 5.58 17.27
C TYR A 607 23.19 4.57 18.29
N SER A 608 24.51 4.59 18.55
CA SER A 608 25.17 3.67 19.49
C SER A 608 24.82 3.95 20.96
N ALA A 609 24.39 5.17 21.26
CA ALA A 609 23.93 5.58 22.59
C ALA A 609 22.60 4.93 22.99
N TYR A 610 21.82 4.42 22.03
CA TYR A 610 20.59 3.70 22.34
C TYR A 610 20.89 2.36 23.00
N THR A 611 20.37 2.19 24.21
CA THR A 611 20.30 0.91 24.93
C THR A 611 18.90 0.31 24.83
N PRO A 612 18.72 -1.01 25.03
CA PRO A 612 17.39 -1.61 25.14
C PRO A 612 16.48 -0.85 26.13
N ALA A 613 16.99 -0.49 27.30
CA ALA A 613 16.23 0.24 28.33
C ALA A 613 15.78 1.63 27.85
N SER A 614 16.70 2.43 27.28
CA SER A 614 16.37 3.76 26.74
C SER A 614 15.34 3.70 25.61
N LEU A 615 15.46 2.72 24.71
CA LEU A 615 14.55 2.59 23.59
C LEU A 615 13.14 2.20 24.05
N TRP A 616 13.04 1.24 24.98
CA TRP A 616 11.74 0.84 25.53
C TRP A 616 11.12 1.91 26.44
N HIS A 617 11.91 2.75 27.10
CA HIS A 617 11.41 3.95 27.78
C HIS A 617 10.74 4.91 26.78
N ILE A 618 11.42 5.24 25.67
CA ILE A 618 10.83 6.06 24.59
C ILE A 618 9.53 5.43 24.07
N VAL A 619 9.51 4.11 23.84
CA VAL A 619 8.32 3.41 23.35
C VAL A 619 7.12 3.62 24.28
N ARG A 620 7.32 3.50 25.60
CA ARG A 620 6.24 3.69 26.59
C ARG A 620 5.72 5.12 26.59
N THR A 621 6.62 6.10 26.73
CA THR A 621 6.26 7.53 26.77
C THR A 621 5.54 7.96 25.50
N ASP A 622 6.04 7.53 24.34
CA ASP A 622 5.43 7.86 23.06
C ASP A 622 4.08 7.16 22.86
N ILE A 623 3.88 5.94 23.38
CA ILE A 623 2.58 5.27 23.27
C ILE A 623 1.53 6.04 24.04
N THR A 624 1.80 6.41 25.30
CA THR A 624 0.88 7.22 26.10
C THR A 624 0.59 8.56 25.41
N LEU A 625 1.63 9.23 24.89
CA LEU A 625 1.48 10.53 24.23
C LEU A 625 0.68 10.49 22.92
N ASN A 626 0.83 9.44 22.11
CA ASN A 626 0.27 9.39 20.75
C ASN A 626 -1.03 8.60 20.64
N PHE A 627 -1.30 7.71 21.59
CA PHE A 627 -2.42 6.79 21.53
C PHE A 627 -3.29 6.79 22.79
N ASP A 628 -3.00 7.60 23.82
CA ASP A 628 -3.76 7.64 25.08
C ASP A 628 -3.94 6.24 25.70
N TYR A 629 -2.80 5.61 25.96
CA TYR A 629 -2.76 4.20 26.32
C TYR A 629 -1.77 3.94 27.46
N GLU A 630 -2.31 3.61 28.63
CA GLU A 630 -1.58 3.24 29.82
C GLU A 630 -1.78 1.75 30.10
N ALA A 631 -0.70 0.97 30.06
CA ALA A 631 -0.72 -0.46 30.34
C ALA A 631 0.51 -0.88 31.14
N ASP A 632 0.46 -2.05 31.77
CA ASP A 632 1.63 -2.64 32.42
C ASP A 632 2.63 -3.13 31.35
N PHE A 633 3.53 -2.23 30.95
CA PHE A 633 4.39 -2.44 29.81
C PHE A 633 5.49 -3.49 30.04
N THR A 634 5.91 -3.71 31.29
CA THR A 634 6.96 -4.69 31.63
C THR A 634 6.43 -6.12 31.54
N ALA A 635 5.17 -6.36 31.93
CA ALA A 635 4.50 -7.65 31.77
C ALA A 635 4.00 -7.93 30.35
N THR A 636 3.68 -6.88 29.56
CA THR A 636 2.96 -7.02 28.29
C THR A 636 3.86 -6.89 27.05
N PHE A 637 4.92 -6.06 27.11
CA PHE A 637 5.73 -5.66 25.95
C PHE A 637 7.24 -5.91 26.17
N SER A 638 7.60 -7.15 26.53
CA SER A 638 8.99 -7.58 26.48
C SER A 638 9.25 -8.38 25.19
N PRO A 639 10.51 -8.49 24.75
CA PRO A 639 10.89 -9.45 23.70
C PRO A 639 10.48 -10.90 24.01
N ALA A 640 10.21 -11.22 25.29
CA ALA A 640 9.75 -12.53 25.72
C ALA A 640 8.22 -12.73 25.55
N THR A 641 7.44 -11.64 25.47
CA THR A 641 5.97 -11.69 25.40
C THR A 641 5.43 -11.42 23.99
N LEU A 642 6.12 -10.59 23.21
CA LEU A 642 5.76 -10.30 21.82
C LEU A 642 6.37 -11.32 20.85
N SER A 643 5.61 -11.68 19.83
CA SER A 643 6.10 -12.50 18.74
C SER A 643 7.15 -11.75 17.91
N THR A 644 8.42 -12.10 18.13
CA THR A 644 9.57 -11.54 17.42
C THR A 644 9.38 -11.57 15.89
N PRO A 645 8.93 -12.67 15.25
CA PRO A 645 8.74 -12.71 13.80
C PRO A 645 7.70 -11.71 13.28
N VAL A 646 6.59 -11.49 14.01
CA VAL A 646 5.51 -10.60 13.58
C VAL A 646 5.94 -9.15 13.65
N LEU A 647 6.53 -8.73 14.78
CA LEU A 647 7.03 -7.37 14.96
C LEU A 647 8.20 -7.07 14.00
N LEU A 648 9.15 -8.00 13.86
CA LEU A 648 10.29 -7.84 12.96
C LEU A 648 9.83 -7.69 11.50
N ARG A 649 8.92 -8.55 11.04
CA ARG A 649 8.32 -8.43 9.71
C ARG A 649 7.63 -7.08 9.53
N ARG A 650 6.82 -6.65 10.51
CA ARG A 650 6.10 -5.37 10.46
C ARG A 650 7.06 -4.19 10.32
N LEU A 651 8.14 -4.17 11.11
CA LEU A 651 9.17 -3.13 11.04
C LEU A 651 9.89 -3.16 9.69
N CYS A 652 10.30 -4.33 9.21
CA CYS A 652 11.01 -4.46 7.94
C CYS A 652 10.16 -3.96 6.77
N LEU A 653 8.89 -4.35 6.68
CA LEU A 653 8.01 -3.87 5.61
C LEU A 653 7.74 -2.36 5.70
N GLN A 654 7.60 -1.81 6.90
CA GLN A 654 7.32 -0.38 7.09
C GLN A 654 8.53 0.53 6.88
N LEU A 655 9.73 0.01 7.07
CA LEU A 655 11.01 0.70 6.89
C LEU A 655 11.70 0.34 5.58
N GLY A 656 11.19 -0.63 4.82
CA GLY A 656 11.79 -1.07 3.55
C GLY A 656 13.05 -1.93 3.72
N LEU A 657 13.18 -2.67 4.82
CA LEU A 657 14.36 -3.47 5.11
C LEU A 657 14.24 -4.89 4.56
N GLN A 658 15.33 -5.41 3.99
CA GLN A 658 15.46 -6.82 3.64
C GLN A 658 16.61 -7.46 4.39
N LEU A 659 16.27 -8.47 5.18
CA LEU A 659 17.18 -9.16 6.07
C LEU A 659 17.61 -10.53 5.53
N ARG A 660 18.75 -11.00 6.02
CA ARG A 660 19.26 -12.34 5.76
C ARG A 660 18.42 -13.41 6.46
N ALA A 661 18.07 -14.47 5.73
CA ALA A 661 17.38 -15.62 6.28
C ALA A 661 18.33 -16.44 7.17
N ARG A 662 18.21 -16.29 8.50
CA ARG A 662 18.86 -17.14 9.51
C ARG A 662 18.02 -17.26 10.77
N ALA A 663 18.42 -18.16 11.67
CA ALA A 663 17.84 -18.25 13.00
C ALA A 663 18.39 -17.10 13.87
N TYR A 664 17.61 -16.02 14.03
CA TYR A 664 17.93 -14.91 14.93
C TYR A 664 17.67 -15.31 16.39
N THR A 665 18.59 -16.11 16.95
CA THR A 665 18.54 -16.55 18.34
C THR A 665 19.54 -15.75 19.19
N PRO A 666 19.17 -15.27 20.38
CA PRO A 666 20.09 -14.58 21.27
C PRO A 666 21.21 -15.51 21.71
N ALA A 667 22.45 -15.20 21.34
CA ALA A 667 23.66 -15.88 21.80
C ALA A 667 24.38 -14.99 22.83
N ALA A 668 25.02 -15.60 23.83
CA ALA A 668 25.70 -14.85 24.89
C ALA A 668 26.91 -14.09 24.33
N GLY A 669 26.91 -12.76 24.47
CA GLY A 669 28.06 -11.90 24.15
C GLY A 669 28.15 -11.41 22.70
N GLU A 670 27.21 -11.79 21.82
CA GLU A 670 27.14 -11.32 20.43
C GLU A 670 25.86 -10.51 20.16
N PRO A 671 25.93 -9.45 19.33
CA PRO A 671 24.73 -8.71 18.94
C PRO A 671 23.80 -9.61 18.13
N LEU A 672 22.49 -9.56 18.43
CA LEU A 672 21.49 -10.39 17.76
C LEU A 672 21.45 -10.13 16.25
N PHE A 673 21.60 -8.87 15.85
CA PHE A 673 21.71 -8.44 14.47
C PHE A 673 23.06 -7.76 14.23
N THR A 674 23.62 -8.00 13.05
CA THR A 674 24.89 -7.42 12.57
C THR A 674 24.65 -6.65 11.27
N ALA A 675 25.59 -5.80 10.87
CA ALA A 675 25.49 -5.08 9.61
C ALA A 675 25.38 -6.01 8.38
N GLN A 676 25.91 -7.24 8.46
CA GLN A 676 25.81 -8.25 7.40
C GLN A 676 24.40 -8.82 7.24
N ASP A 677 23.53 -8.62 8.23
CA ASP A 677 22.15 -9.10 8.17
C ASP A 677 21.28 -8.23 7.28
N LEU A 678 21.61 -6.96 7.06
CA LEU A 678 20.88 -6.09 6.15
C LEU A 678 21.39 -6.31 4.72
N LEU A 679 20.62 -7.01 3.90
CA LEU A 679 20.97 -7.32 2.51
C LEU A 679 20.58 -6.19 1.56
N HIS A 680 19.45 -5.53 1.81
CA HIS A 680 18.96 -4.44 0.96
C HIS A 680 18.06 -3.47 1.73
N HIS A 681 17.97 -2.23 1.25
CA HIS A 681 17.02 -1.21 1.70
C HIS A 681 16.21 -0.74 0.49
N TYR A 682 14.90 -0.99 0.50
CA TYR A 682 13.96 -0.61 -0.55
C TYR A 682 13.19 0.67 -0.17
N PRO A 683 12.91 1.56 -1.12
CA PRO A 683 12.00 2.67 -0.89
C PRO A 683 10.57 2.19 -0.63
N VAL A 684 9.87 2.82 0.32
CA VAL A 684 8.45 2.56 0.60
C VAL A 684 7.63 3.68 -0.06
N ILE A 685 6.75 3.31 -0.98
CA ILE A 685 6.05 4.25 -1.85
C ILE A 685 4.61 4.42 -1.37
N LYS A 686 4.12 5.66 -1.37
CA LYS A 686 2.68 5.97 -1.33
C LYS A 686 2.34 6.81 -2.54
N GLN A 687 1.34 6.38 -3.28
CA GLN A 687 1.00 6.96 -4.57
C GLN A 687 -0.52 6.95 -4.76
N VAL A 688 -0.97 7.76 -5.71
CA VAL A 688 -2.30 7.61 -6.29
C VAL A 688 -2.23 6.46 -7.29
N GLU A 689 -3.00 5.40 -7.08
CA GLU A 689 -3.02 4.28 -8.03
C GLU A 689 -4.18 4.49 -9.01
N PRO A 690 -3.94 4.66 -10.32
CA PRO A 690 -5.03 4.80 -11.28
C PRO A 690 -5.87 3.51 -11.30
N THR A 691 -7.18 3.65 -11.08
CA THR A 691 -8.14 2.54 -11.16
C THR A 691 -9.12 2.75 -12.29
N SER A 692 -9.65 1.65 -12.84
CA SER A 692 -10.71 1.72 -13.85
C SER A 692 -12.08 1.68 -13.17
N ARG A 693 -12.76 2.83 -13.15
CA ARG A 693 -14.15 2.93 -12.66
C ARG A 693 -15.10 2.00 -13.42
N LEU A 694 -14.86 1.77 -14.72
CA LEU A 694 -15.70 0.86 -15.52
C LEU A 694 -15.57 -0.57 -15.00
N ALA A 695 -14.35 -1.01 -14.69
CA ALA A 695 -14.13 -2.32 -14.08
C ALA A 695 -14.79 -2.42 -12.70
N GLU A 696 -14.65 -1.39 -11.86
CA GLU A 696 -15.25 -1.35 -10.52
C GLU A 696 -16.79 -1.40 -10.58
N GLU A 697 -17.41 -0.63 -11.47
CA GLU A 697 -18.86 -0.63 -11.72
C GLU A 697 -19.36 -2.01 -12.19
N ALA A 698 -18.65 -2.64 -13.14
CA ALA A 698 -18.97 -3.97 -13.62
C ALA A 698 -18.87 -5.02 -12.49
N VAL A 699 -17.80 -4.95 -11.69
CA VAL A 699 -17.58 -5.88 -10.59
C VAL A 699 -18.62 -5.72 -9.49
N GLU A 700 -18.93 -4.50 -9.05
CA GLU A 700 -19.91 -4.26 -8.00
C GLU A 700 -21.31 -4.71 -8.45
N ASN A 701 -21.72 -4.34 -9.67
CA ASN A 701 -22.98 -4.79 -10.24
C ASN A 701 -23.04 -6.31 -10.42
N GLY A 702 -21.93 -6.93 -10.82
CA GLY A 702 -21.78 -8.37 -10.93
C GLY A 702 -21.92 -9.08 -9.59
N ARG A 703 -21.24 -8.58 -8.54
CA ARG A 703 -21.32 -9.08 -7.17
C ARG A 703 -22.74 -9.01 -6.63
N ARG A 704 -23.40 -7.86 -6.78
CA ARG A 704 -24.80 -7.67 -6.38
C ARG A 704 -25.71 -8.66 -7.10
N ALA A 705 -25.54 -8.81 -8.41
CA ALA A 705 -26.33 -9.74 -9.21
C ALA A 705 -26.15 -11.22 -8.81
N VAL A 706 -24.94 -11.63 -8.40
CA VAL A 706 -24.64 -13.01 -7.96
C VAL A 706 -25.16 -13.29 -6.55
N TYR A 707 -24.89 -12.41 -5.59
CA TYR A 707 -25.09 -12.68 -4.16
C TYR A 707 -26.40 -12.09 -3.60
N GLN A 708 -26.88 -10.95 -4.11
CA GLN A 708 -28.05 -10.23 -3.59
C GLN A 708 -29.28 -10.47 -4.47
N ASN A 709 -29.72 -11.73 -4.53
CA ASN A 709 -30.88 -12.14 -5.35
C ASN A 709 -31.78 -13.18 -4.66
N ALA A 710 -31.64 -13.35 -3.34
CA ALA A 710 -32.31 -14.41 -2.57
C ALA A 710 -33.84 -14.32 -2.57
N ALA A 711 -34.40 -13.11 -2.65
CA ALA A 711 -35.85 -12.87 -2.68
C ALA A 711 -36.50 -13.13 -4.06
N MET A 712 -35.71 -13.41 -5.10
CA MET A 712 -36.23 -13.58 -6.46
C MET A 712 -36.65 -15.03 -6.78
N PRO A 713 -37.67 -15.24 -7.63
CA PRO A 713 -38.01 -16.57 -8.13
C PRO A 713 -36.83 -17.26 -8.82
N ASN A 714 -36.68 -18.58 -8.63
CA ASN A 714 -35.51 -19.36 -9.08
C ASN A 714 -35.08 -19.11 -10.54
N THR A 715 -36.02 -18.98 -11.47
CA THR A 715 -35.72 -18.74 -12.90
C THR A 715 -35.11 -17.36 -13.16
N ARG A 716 -35.64 -16.32 -12.52
CA ARG A 716 -35.08 -14.96 -12.57
C ARG A 716 -33.76 -14.87 -11.81
N ARG A 717 -33.64 -15.60 -10.70
CA ARG A 717 -32.41 -15.71 -9.91
C ARG A 717 -31.27 -16.30 -10.73
N ALA A 718 -31.52 -17.40 -11.45
CA ALA A 718 -30.54 -18.01 -12.35
C ALA A 718 -30.11 -17.05 -13.48
N ALA A 719 -31.06 -16.39 -14.14
CA ALA A 719 -30.75 -15.42 -15.20
C ALA A 719 -29.95 -14.22 -14.67
N ARG A 720 -30.32 -13.68 -13.49
CA ARG A 720 -29.60 -12.57 -12.84
C ARG A 720 -28.19 -12.99 -12.44
N ARG A 721 -28.02 -14.22 -11.96
CA ARG A 721 -26.72 -14.77 -11.59
C ARG A 721 -25.82 -14.96 -12.81
N ALA A 722 -26.33 -15.47 -13.92
CA ALA A 722 -25.60 -15.57 -15.18
C ALA A 722 -25.11 -14.19 -15.66
N MET A 723 -26.00 -13.19 -15.68
CA MET A 723 -25.61 -11.80 -15.98
C MET A 723 -24.55 -11.28 -15.00
N GLY A 724 -24.63 -11.65 -13.72
CA GLY A 724 -23.63 -11.28 -12.73
C GLY A 724 -22.26 -11.90 -12.99
N ILE A 725 -22.21 -13.15 -13.44
CA ILE A 725 -20.98 -13.83 -13.86
C ILE A 725 -20.38 -13.11 -15.07
N ASP A 726 -21.19 -12.79 -16.08
CA ASP A 726 -20.74 -12.07 -17.28
C ASP A 726 -20.13 -10.70 -16.92
N LEU A 727 -20.77 -9.95 -16.02
CA LEU A 727 -20.27 -8.66 -15.52
C LEU A 727 -18.97 -8.80 -14.72
N LEU A 728 -18.83 -9.85 -13.92
CA LEU A 728 -17.57 -10.12 -13.20
C LEU A 728 -16.44 -10.49 -14.16
N GLN A 729 -16.73 -11.26 -15.22
CA GLN A 729 -15.77 -11.58 -16.27
C GLN A 729 -15.37 -10.35 -17.06
N GLU A 730 -16.33 -9.49 -17.43
CA GLU A 730 -16.08 -8.22 -18.10
C GLU A 730 -15.20 -7.30 -17.24
N GLY A 731 -15.54 -7.15 -15.95
CA GLY A 731 -14.74 -6.39 -14.99
C GLY A 731 -13.31 -6.92 -14.84
N TYR A 732 -13.13 -8.25 -14.82
CA TYR A 732 -11.81 -8.88 -14.84
C TYR A 732 -11.03 -8.55 -16.12
N GLN A 733 -11.64 -8.70 -17.29
CA GLN A 733 -11.01 -8.44 -18.59
C GLN A 733 -10.58 -6.97 -18.71
N ILE A 734 -11.43 -6.04 -18.29
CA ILE A 734 -11.07 -4.61 -18.27
C ILE A 734 -9.89 -4.37 -17.33
N SER A 735 -9.92 -4.95 -16.13
CA SER A 735 -8.81 -4.82 -15.18
C SER A 735 -7.50 -5.39 -15.72
N GLU A 736 -7.54 -6.54 -16.40
CA GLU A 736 -6.37 -7.16 -17.04
C GLU A 736 -5.84 -6.31 -18.20
N GLN A 737 -6.70 -5.69 -19.01
CA GLN A 737 -6.30 -4.80 -20.10
C GLN A 737 -5.65 -3.51 -19.60
N VAL A 738 -6.18 -2.93 -18.52
CA VAL A 738 -5.72 -1.65 -17.95
C VAL A 738 -4.46 -1.83 -17.10
N LEU A 739 -4.48 -2.77 -16.15
CA LEU A 739 -3.45 -2.93 -15.11
C LEU A 739 -2.46 -4.08 -15.41
N GLY A 740 -2.80 -4.93 -16.36
CA GLY A 740 -2.06 -6.16 -16.67
C GLY A 740 -2.49 -7.38 -15.83
N PRO A 741 -2.07 -8.58 -16.24
CA PRO A 741 -2.47 -9.84 -15.59
C PRO A 741 -1.87 -10.07 -14.19
N ILE A 742 -0.79 -9.35 -13.85
CA ILE A 742 -0.05 -9.48 -12.59
C ILE A 742 -0.16 -8.18 -11.80
N HIS A 743 -1.35 -7.95 -11.25
CA HIS A 743 -1.70 -6.80 -10.46
C HIS A 743 -2.56 -7.21 -9.24
N PRO A 744 -2.41 -6.60 -8.05
CA PRO A 744 -3.20 -6.96 -6.88
C PRO A 744 -4.72 -6.89 -7.10
N ALA A 745 -5.20 -5.85 -7.79
CA ALA A 745 -6.62 -5.70 -8.11
C ALA A 745 -7.15 -6.82 -9.02
N THR A 746 -6.44 -7.12 -10.12
CA THR A 746 -6.78 -8.18 -11.06
C THR A 746 -6.73 -9.56 -10.39
N GLY A 747 -5.77 -9.78 -9.49
CA GLY A 747 -5.68 -11.00 -8.66
C GLY A 747 -6.89 -11.21 -7.77
N ARG A 748 -7.38 -10.16 -7.09
CA ARG A 748 -8.61 -10.23 -6.27
C ARG A 748 -9.84 -10.58 -7.10
N LEU A 749 -9.98 -9.99 -8.30
CA LEU A 749 -11.08 -10.33 -9.21
C LEU A 749 -11.02 -11.78 -9.68
N ALA A 750 -9.82 -12.31 -9.95
CA ALA A 750 -9.65 -13.74 -10.26
C ALA A 750 -10.09 -14.65 -9.10
N GLY A 751 -9.79 -14.29 -7.84
CA GLY A 751 -10.24 -15.04 -6.66
C GLY A 751 -11.76 -15.01 -6.45
N HIS A 752 -12.39 -13.86 -6.70
CA HIS A 752 -13.85 -13.77 -6.74
C HIS A 752 -14.46 -14.64 -7.83
N MET A 753 -13.92 -14.60 -9.06
CA MET A 753 -14.33 -15.48 -10.14
C MET A 753 -14.19 -16.95 -9.77
N ALA A 754 -13.08 -17.36 -9.16
CA ALA A 754 -12.87 -18.73 -8.73
C ALA A 754 -13.94 -19.22 -7.76
N THR A 755 -14.32 -18.38 -6.80
CA THR A 755 -15.37 -18.68 -5.81
C THR A 755 -16.74 -18.85 -6.48
N VAL A 756 -17.06 -18.01 -7.46
CA VAL A 756 -18.31 -18.09 -8.21
C VAL A 756 -18.36 -19.34 -9.08
N MET A 757 -17.31 -19.63 -9.85
CA MET A 757 -17.23 -20.84 -10.70
C MET A 757 -17.27 -22.12 -9.88
N PHE A 758 -16.68 -22.13 -8.68
CA PHE A 758 -16.78 -23.26 -7.77
C PHE A 758 -18.23 -23.49 -7.32
N GLY A 759 -18.97 -22.41 -7.04
CA GLY A 759 -20.39 -22.46 -6.72
C GLY A 759 -21.27 -23.01 -7.85
N GLU A 760 -20.86 -22.83 -9.10
CA GLU A 760 -21.51 -23.41 -10.29
C GLU A 760 -21.12 -24.87 -10.56
N GLN A 761 -20.36 -25.50 -9.67
CA GLN A 761 -19.85 -26.87 -9.82
C GLN A 761 -18.85 -27.05 -10.97
N GLU A 762 -18.27 -25.96 -11.47
CA GLU A 762 -17.23 -25.97 -12.50
C GLU A 762 -15.82 -26.02 -11.89
N ALA A 763 -15.51 -27.13 -11.23
CA ALA A 763 -14.28 -27.27 -10.44
C ALA A 763 -12.98 -27.00 -11.22
N ARG A 764 -12.92 -27.40 -12.50
CA ARG A 764 -11.75 -27.17 -13.36
C ARG A 764 -11.52 -25.69 -13.64
N GLU A 765 -12.59 -24.94 -13.92
CA GLU A 765 -12.49 -23.50 -14.16
C GLU A 765 -12.16 -22.75 -12.88
N ALA A 766 -12.79 -23.13 -11.77
CA ALA A 766 -12.49 -22.59 -10.45
C ALA A 766 -11.00 -22.72 -10.09
N LEU A 767 -10.41 -23.89 -10.31
CA LEU A 767 -8.97 -24.11 -10.09
C LEU A 767 -8.08 -23.24 -10.98
N ALA A 768 -8.45 -23.06 -12.25
CA ALA A 768 -7.70 -22.20 -13.17
C ALA A 768 -7.74 -20.73 -12.74
N TRP A 769 -8.92 -20.23 -12.36
CA TRP A 769 -9.10 -18.88 -11.81
C TRP A 769 -8.34 -18.69 -10.48
N GLN A 770 -8.43 -19.67 -9.60
CA GLN A 770 -7.76 -19.61 -8.29
C GLN A 770 -6.23 -19.61 -8.45
N LEU A 771 -5.69 -20.38 -9.39
CA LEU A 771 -4.26 -20.36 -9.69
C LEU A 771 -3.80 -18.98 -10.19
N ARG A 772 -4.60 -18.31 -11.04
CA ARG A 772 -4.31 -16.93 -11.47
C ARG A 772 -4.27 -15.96 -10.30
N ALA A 773 -5.22 -16.08 -9.36
CA ALA A 773 -5.27 -15.26 -8.15
C ALA A 773 -4.03 -15.47 -7.27
N VAL A 774 -3.66 -16.72 -7.00
CA VAL A 774 -2.45 -17.07 -6.21
C VAL A 774 -1.19 -16.52 -6.87
N LEU A 775 -1.02 -16.70 -8.19
CA LEU A 775 0.16 -16.21 -8.90
C LEU A 775 0.25 -14.68 -8.90
N ALA A 776 -0.87 -13.98 -9.10
CA ALA A 776 -0.90 -12.52 -9.05
C ALA A 776 -0.52 -12.01 -7.65
N CYS A 777 -1.13 -12.56 -6.58
CA CYS A 777 -0.84 -12.17 -5.20
C CYS A 777 0.59 -12.55 -4.76
N GLU A 778 1.08 -13.75 -5.08
CA GLU A 778 2.44 -14.19 -4.72
C GLU A 778 3.51 -13.26 -5.33
N ARG A 779 3.31 -12.83 -6.58
CA ARG A 779 4.28 -11.99 -7.29
C ARG A 779 4.24 -10.52 -6.92
N THR A 780 3.07 -10.02 -6.51
CA THR A 780 2.86 -8.59 -6.20
C THR A 780 2.96 -8.28 -4.71
N LEU A 781 2.44 -9.15 -3.85
CA LEU A 781 2.38 -8.96 -2.39
C LEU A 781 3.40 -9.82 -1.62
N GLY A 782 3.80 -10.96 -2.20
CA GLY A 782 4.76 -11.91 -1.63
C GLY A 782 4.09 -13.16 -1.05
N VAL A 783 4.90 -14.19 -0.79
CA VAL A 783 4.46 -15.52 -0.33
C VAL A 783 3.86 -15.54 1.09
N ASP A 784 4.21 -14.56 1.92
CA ASP A 784 3.82 -14.48 3.32
C ASP A 784 2.83 -13.34 3.58
N HIS A 785 2.23 -12.76 2.53
CA HIS A 785 1.17 -11.78 2.68
C HIS A 785 -0.15 -12.48 3.03
N THR A 786 -0.96 -11.89 3.92
CA THR A 786 -2.23 -12.46 4.38
C THR A 786 -3.16 -12.80 3.22
N ASP A 787 -3.28 -11.91 2.24
CA ASP A 787 -4.14 -12.10 1.07
C ASP A 787 -3.61 -13.25 0.19
N THR A 788 -2.29 -13.37 -0.04
CA THR A 788 -1.71 -14.52 -0.75
C THR A 788 -2.00 -15.84 -0.04
N LEU A 789 -1.90 -15.86 1.30
CA LEU A 789 -2.21 -17.04 2.10
C LEU A 789 -3.70 -17.40 2.04
N GLN A 790 -4.59 -16.41 2.01
CA GLN A 790 -6.03 -16.64 1.82
C GLN A 790 -6.31 -17.27 0.45
N GLU A 791 -5.68 -16.76 -0.62
CA GLU A 791 -5.81 -17.37 -1.95
C GLU A 791 -5.22 -18.79 -2.00
N CYS A 792 -4.14 -19.06 -1.27
CA CYS A 792 -3.59 -20.42 -1.17
C CYS A 792 -4.50 -21.35 -0.37
N PHE A 793 -5.18 -20.85 0.66
CA PHE A 793 -6.18 -21.60 1.43
C PHE A 793 -7.36 -22.00 0.53
N ASN A 794 -7.90 -21.05 -0.24
CA ASN A 794 -8.98 -21.30 -1.20
C ASN A 794 -8.55 -22.31 -2.27
N LEU A 795 -7.31 -22.20 -2.79
CA LEU A 795 -6.75 -23.17 -3.74
C LEU A 795 -6.70 -24.59 -3.16
N ALA A 796 -6.19 -24.74 -1.94
CA ALA A 796 -6.14 -26.05 -1.29
C ALA A 796 -7.54 -26.64 -1.06
N TYR A 797 -8.52 -25.79 -0.70
CA TYR A 797 -9.90 -26.22 -0.55
C TYR A 797 -10.49 -26.72 -1.88
N PHE A 798 -10.33 -25.97 -2.97
CA PHE A 798 -10.82 -26.38 -4.29
C PHE A 798 -10.12 -27.65 -4.81
N LEU A 799 -8.82 -27.80 -4.58
CA LEU A 799 -8.07 -29.01 -4.92
C LEU A 799 -8.60 -30.23 -4.16
N PHE A 800 -8.89 -30.07 -2.87
CA PHE A 800 -9.41 -31.15 -2.05
C PHE A 800 -10.80 -31.62 -2.52
N GLN A 801 -11.68 -30.68 -2.83
CA GLN A 801 -13.02 -30.97 -3.37
C GLN A 801 -12.97 -31.60 -4.78
N SER A 802 -11.89 -31.34 -5.52
CA SER A 802 -11.62 -31.92 -6.84
C SER A 802 -10.85 -33.25 -6.78
N GLU A 803 -10.85 -33.93 -5.63
CA GLU A 803 -10.18 -35.21 -5.36
C GLU A 803 -8.63 -35.19 -5.49
N GLN A 804 -8.01 -34.01 -5.53
CA GLN A 804 -6.55 -33.84 -5.60
C GLN A 804 -5.94 -33.65 -4.20
N ALA A 805 -6.19 -34.61 -3.31
CA ALA A 805 -5.88 -34.49 -1.88
C ALA A 805 -4.39 -34.30 -1.56
N ALA A 806 -3.48 -34.90 -2.34
CA ALA A 806 -2.03 -34.78 -2.11
C ALA A 806 -1.51 -33.36 -2.37
N GLU A 807 -1.99 -32.73 -3.45
CA GLU A 807 -1.64 -31.34 -3.79
C GLU A 807 -2.29 -30.37 -2.81
N ALA A 808 -3.55 -30.61 -2.46
CA ALA A 808 -4.26 -29.84 -1.43
C ALA A 808 -3.51 -29.83 -0.08
N GLU A 809 -3.07 -31.00 0.40
CA GLU A 809 -2.31 -31.12 1.65
C GLU A 809 -0.97 -30.36 1.56
N ALA A 810 -0.26 -30.47 0.43
CA ALA A 810 1.00 -29.77 0.22
C ALA A 810 0.84 -28.25 0.27
N VAL A 811 -0.18 -27.72 -0.44
CA VAL A 811 -0.51 -26.30 -0.46
C VAL A 811 -0.93 -25.83 0.93
N MET A 812 -1.87 -26.55 1.57
CA MET A 812 -2.40 -26.17 2.88
C MET A 812 -1.34 -26.21 3.99
N ARG A 813 -0.42 -27.19 3.95
CA ARG A 813 0.69 -27.28 4.91
C ARG A 813 1.63 -26.08 4.80
N HIS A 814 1.95 -25.65 3.58
CA HIS A 814 2.73 -24.44 3.35
C HIS A 814 2.00 -23.21 3.90
N THR A 815 0.71 -23.05 3.57
CA THR A 815 -0.13 -21.96 4.08
C THR A 815 -0.15 -21.91 5.61
N LEU A 816 -0.35 -23.05 6.29
CA LEU A 816 -0.38 -23.11 7.76
C LEU A 816 0.93 -22.65 8.41
N VAL A 817 2.08 -23.01 7.85
CA VAL A 817 3.40 -22.62 8.40
C VAL A 817 3.56 -21.11 8.36
N HIS A 818 3.22 -20.48 7.25
CA HIS A 818 3.27 -19.03 7.12
C HIS A 818 2.22 -18.35 7.98
N TRP A 819 0.96 -18.81 7.92
CA TRP A 819 -0.14 -18.28 8.72
C TRP A 819 0.22 -18.25 10.21
N LYS A 820 0.64 -19.39 10.78
CA LYS A 820 1.00 -19.50 12.19
C LYS A 820 2.12 -18.54 12.57
N ARG A 821 3.14 -18.36 11.73
CA ARG A 821 4.26 -17.43 11.99
C ARG A 821 3.83 -15.97 11.99
N LEU A 822 2.84 -15.61 11.18
CA LEU A 822 2.36 -14.23 11.01
C LEU A 822 1.28 -13.85 12.02
N THR A 823 0.51 -14.83 12.48
CA THR A 823 -0.70 -14.59 13.28
C THR A 823 -0.61 -15.13 14.71
N THR A 824 0.56 -15.62 15.15
CA THR A 824 0.83 -15.85 16.57
C THR A 824 1.44 -14.59 17.16
N LEU A 825 0.67 -13.82 17.94
CA LEU A 825 1.09 -12.52 18.49
C LEU A 825 1.80 -12.65 19.84
N LYS A 826 1.38 -13.62 20.65
CA LYS A 826 1.99 -13.99 21.95
C LYS A 826 2.07 -15.52 22.05
N PRO A 827 2.95 -16.09 22.89
CA PRO A 827 2.94 -17.53 23.16
C PRO A 827 1.54 -18.00 23.58
N GLY A 828 0.96 -18.96 22.84
CA GLY A 828 -0.39 -19.47 23.09
C GLY A 828 -1.54 -18.65 22.49
N LEU A 829 -1.31 -17.41 22.03
CA LEU A 829 -2.31 -16.54 21.41
C LEU A 829 -2.09 -16.47 19.89
N ALA A 830 -2.83 -17.29 19.16
CA ALA A 830 -2.85 -17.31 17.70
C ALA A 830 -4.21 -16.83 17.17
N HIS A 831 -4.23 -16.37 15.91
CA HIS A 831 -5.48 -15.98 15.26
C HIS A 831 -6.48 -17.15 15.21
N PRO A 832 -7.78 -16.92 15.47
CA PRO A 832 -8.81 -17.96 15.51
C PRO A 832 -8.80 -18.91 14.30
N ASP A 833 -8.59 -18.39 13.09
CA ASP A 833 -8.51 -19.20 11.85
C ASP A 833 -7.39 -20.24 11.84
N SER A 834 -6.38 -20.12 12.70
CA SER A 834 -5.37 -21.15 12.87
C SER A 834 -6.01 -22.51 13.25
N ILE A 835 -7.13 -22.48 13.98
CA ILE A 835 -7.93 -23.66 14.33
C ILE A 835 -8.60 -24.24 13.07
N ALA A 836 -9.21 -23.40 12.24
CA ALA A 836 -9.87 -23.82 11.00
C ALA A 836 -8.88 -24.46 10.01
N VAL A 837 -7.73 -23.82 9.81
CA VAL A 837 -6.67 -24.33 8.92
C VAL A 837 -6.12 -25.67 9.42
N ALA A 838 -5.84 -25.80 10.72
CA ALA A 838 -5.34 -27.05 11.31
C ALA A 838 -6.40 -28.18 11.23
N THR A 839 -7.68 -27.85 11.42
CA THR A 839 -8.80 -28.80 11.28
C THR A 839 -8.93 -29.31 9.86
N ASN A 840 -8.88 -28.41 8.88
CA ASN A 840 -8.96 -28.78 7.46
C ASN A 840 -7.79 -29.68 7.05
N LEU A 841 -6.58 -29.45 7.55
CA LEU A 841 -5.44 -30.36 7.34
C LEU A 841 -5.67 -31.74 7.96
N GLY A 842 -6.23 -31.79 9.17
CA GLY A 842 -6.61 -33.05 9.82
C GLY A 842 -7.61 -33.84 8.97
N ALA A 843 -8.63 -33.17 8.44
CA ALA A 843 -9.63 -33.75 7.56
C ALA A 843 -9.00 -34.25 6.24
N MET A 844 -8.16 -33.44 5.58
CA MET A 844 -7.45 -33.81 4.35
C MET A 844 -6.57 -35.05 4.55
N ALA A 845 -5.80 -35.10 5.63
CA ALA A 845 -4.95 -36.24 5.98
C ALA A 845 -5.76 -37.50 6.29
N GLN A 846 -6.94 -37.34 6.93
CA GLN A 846 -7.85 -38.44 7.22
C GLN A 846 -8.43 -39.05 5.93
N THR A 847 -8.84 -38.22 4.96
CA THR A 847 -9.34 -38.69 3.66
C THR A 847 -8.27 -39.46 2.89
N ARG A 848 -6.99 -39.11 3.04
CA ARG A 848 -5.84 -39.86 2.47
C ARG A 848 -5.54 -41.17 3.22
N GLY A 849 -6.16 -41.41 4.37
CA GLY A 849 -5.88 -42.58 5.22
C GLY A 849 -4.65 -42.43 6.11
N ASP A 850 -4.01 -41.25 6.15
CA ASP A 850 -2.87 -40.98 7.03
C ASP A 850 -3.35 -40.57 8.43
N LYS A 851 -3.77 -41.57 9.19
CA LYS A 851 -4.31 -41.41 10.55
C LYS A 851 -3.31 -40.74 11.50
N ALA A 852 -2.01 -40.97 11.34
CA ALA A 852 -0.98 -40.41 12.21
C ALA A 852 -0.86 -38.89 12.01
N THR A 853 -0.79 -38.44 10.76
CA THR A 853 -0.76 -37.01 10.42
C THR A 853 -2.08 -36.32 10.79
N ALA A 854 -3.22 -36.96 10.53
CA ALA A 854 -4.54 -36.45 10.93
C ALA A 854 -4.64 -36.25 12.46
N LEU A 855 -4.26 -37.27 13.24
CA LEU A 855 -4.26 -37.19 14.71
C LEU A 855 -3.35 -36.08 15.24
N ARG A 856 -2.18 -35.88 14.62
CA ARG A 856 -1.27 -34.78 14.98
C ARG A 856 -1.93 -33.42 14.77
N HIS A 857 -2.59 -33.21 13.63
CA HIS A 857 -3.28 -31.96 13.33
C HIS A 857 -4.50 -31.75 14.23
N PHE A 858 -5.32 -32.77 14.50
CA PHE A 858 -6.43 -32.66 15.45
C PHE A 858 -5.97 -32.38 16.88
N ARG A 859 -4.87 -32.99 17.34
CA ARG A 859 -4.25 -32.65 18.64
C ARG A 859 -3.75 -31.21 18.67
N GLN A 860 -3.20 -30.72 17.56
CA GLN A 860 -2.80 -29.32 17.43
C GLN A 860 -4.01 -28.39 17.48
N THR A 861 -5.10 -28.71 16.77
CA THR A 861 -6.37 -27.98 16.86
C THR A 861 -6.89 -27.93 18.29
N LEU A 862 -6.89 -29.08 18.98
CA LEU A 862 -7.31 -29.16 20.38
C LEU A 862 -6.42 -28.32 21.27
N ALA A 863 -5.09 -28.36 21.11
CA ALA A 863 -4.17 -27.54 21.88
C ALA A 863 -4.37 -26.03 21.64
N LEU A 864 -4.63 -25.62 20.40
CA LEU A 864 -4.96 -24.22 20.07
C LEU A 864 -6.30 -23.81 20.69
N ALA A 865 -7.31 -24.67 20.63
CA ALA A 865 -8.62 -24.41 21.23
C ALA A 865 -8.59 -24.41 22.77
N GLN A 866 -7.74 -25.25 23.38
CA GLN A 866 -7.52 -25.30 24.83
C GLN A 866 -6.68 -24.12 25.33
N ALA A 867 -5.64 -23.73 24.58
CA ALA A 867 -4.87 -22.51 24.87
C ALA A 867 -5.75 -21.27 24.78
N ALA A 868 -6.73 -21.28 23.88
CA ALA A 868 -7.75 -20.23 23.82
C ALA A 868 -8.67 -20.25 25.07
N ARG A 869 -8.88 -21.39 25.75
CA ARG A 869 -9.76 -21.52 26.94
C ARG A 869 -9.00 -21.83 28.23
N PRO A 870 -8.29 -20.86 28.85
CA PRO A 870 -7.50 -21.12 30.06
C PRO A 870 -8.32 -21.50 31.31
N HIS A 871 -9.63 -21.21 31.36
CA HIS A 871 -10.49 -21.51 32.53
C HIS A 871 -11.42 -22.72 32.40
N ALA A 872 -11.32 -23.54 31.35
CA ALA A 872 -12.01 -24.82 31.29
C ALA A 872 -11.27 -25.93 32.08
N GLN A 873 -10.68 -25.61 33.23
CA GLN A 873 -10.29 -26.62 34.23
C GLN A 873 -11.55 -27.08 34.97
N GLY A 874 -12.40 -27.84 34.28
CA GLY A 874 -13.65 -28.38 34.81
C GLY A 874 -14.17 -29.60 34.06
N PHE A 875 -13.77 -29.80 32.80
CA PHE A 875 -14.01 -31.07 32.12
C PHE A 875 -12.78 -31.96 32.24
N SER A 876 -12.73 -32.66 33.37
CA SER A 876 -12.04 -33.93 33.52
C SER A 876 -12.21 -34.76 32.24
N SER A 877 -11.13 -34.94 31.49
CA SER A 877 -11.03 -35.99 30.49
C SER A 877 -10.88 -37.33 31.22
N ALA A 878 -12.00 -37.81 31.75
CA ALA A 878 -12.19 -39.17 32.21
C ALA A 878 -13.58 -39.63 31.78
N ALA A 879 -13.77 -39.79 30.47
CA ALA A 879 -14.83 -40.61 29.90
C ALA A 879 -14.25 -41.36 28.70
N ALA A 880 -13.79 -42.57 29.02
CA ALA A 880 -13.53 -43.74 28.20
C ALA A 880 -13.76 -43.65 26.68
N PHE A 881 -12.68 -43.90 25.93
CA PHE A 881 -12.76 -44.79 24.76
C PHE A 881 -12.22 -46.15 25.21
N GLU A 882 -13.14 -47.04 25.58
CA GLU A 882 -13.06 -48.47 25.23
C GLU A 882 -13.92 -48.69 23.98
#